data_AF-A0A3N4PKC9-F1
#
_entry.id   AF-A0A3N4PKC9-F1
#
_cell.length_a   1.000
_cell.length_b   1.000
_cell.length_c   1.000
_cell.angle_alpha   90.00
_cell.angle_beta   90.00
_cell.angle_gamma   90.00
#
_symmetry.space_group_name_H-M   'P 1'
#
loop_
_entity.id
_entity.type
_entity.pdbx_description
1 polymer ?
#
loop_
_entity_poly.entity_id
_entity_poly.type
_entity_poly.pdbx_seq_one_letter_code
_entity_poly.pdbx_strand_id
1 'polypeptide(L)'
;MNVKKLLLALPALCLAAAASGQQPVPVLTYKVDYIKDQIGKSAFTSICRFRILEKLPEGKLRMEATRLNCRQLKSLQPPNTASLMETGITDTEILFNLLLLQQPVELIFDPARTFLPQPALEKLLEQKAAEYSLKPEIVKTLAGNLPAYLSREMHAAFLQAPANASSWQSADSTLLYSATGGANGIRLFSATRNPAKQGPGNIRHVSNNTYKWDAAGGKLLEAYLTYRASGNSQGGNNAPFRYADTMRMELLDTPVNYPAVTPEHVEWLIKTSRWSYALNDAKGFDYDSLKVIAFLQKMDPLFSGEKGYIANRLDLVQGILMRKHYDDYAAVLRNTPNEAMQGSASHLHNKLQNVWYENTDSAMQLLEYLAEARPKSAEDWLQYSLAQGLFVKYDSAMLAEATASWKAAGESEEKIAALRHQVSIQAGQASTLIGRATQSGHPVVRNASRPMYLSHQAELQGHPDSLHAIAQQFRSLSPIEKKSGNAGRYALMLYKTLEEKGQRADADIILKEAIAALEKGATDTLSKRRFTDQNMLAYAYYLQYEALKPTDKRLAMTYLSKASAISPRSSTELTNDSFYDRVMLKSKESYREEFAAALVKEGDTKEAMKVLAQEINAEPGILPMVQQSFAKYLPNLDFKDFITNTLTRSWKEAPDFTLAGYNGGTYKLSDFRGKWVLLDFWGTWCNPCRKELPQIDQVAKSLQNSPNEAFLSIACFDTPEKVNRLLTGEGYTFPVAMSDNKVQLAFNVTGYPTKFIISPDGKMLPVAFSQDWKSIFEQFSNLQNTAVKPADKNAGVNKRMN
;
A
#
# COMPACT_ATOMS: atom_id res chain seq x y z
N MET A 1 -19.80 -61.84 -42.42
CA MET A 1 -20.12 -62.29 -41.04
C MET A 1 -19.79 -61.16 -40.07
N ASN A 2 -20.72 -60.82 -39.18
CA ASN A 2 -20.89 -59.53 -38.50
C ASN A 2 -19.72 -59.06 -37.61
N VAL A 3 -19.10 -57.92 -37.96
CA VAL A 3 -18.27 -57.07 -37.07
C VAL A 3 -19.14 -56.12 -36.21
N LYS A 4 -20.48 -56.19 -36.36
CA LYS A 4 -21.47 -55.41 -35.57
C LYS A 4 -21.69 -55.89 -34.12
N LYS A 5 -20.95 -56.87 -33.60
CA LYS A 5 -21.20 -57.43 -32.24
C LYS A 5 -20.08 -57.26 -31.20
N LEU A 6 -18.96 -56.58 -31.50
CA LEU A 6 -17.92 -56.34 -30.47
C LEU A 6 -17.82 -54.90 -29.93
N LEU A 7 -18.68 -53.98 -30.36
CA LEU A 7 -18.66 -52.56 -29.95
C LEU A 7 -19.80 -52.15 -29.00
N LEU A 8 -20.59 -53.10 -28.49
CA LEU A 8 -21.73 -52.84 -27.60
C LEU A 8 -21.56 -53.34 -26.16
N ALA A 9 -20.45 -53.99 -25.81
CA ALA A 9 -20.37 -54.73 -24.54
C ALA A 9 -19.89 -53.93 -23.32
N LEU A 10 -19.19 -52.80 -23.48
CA LEU A 10 -18.64 -52.06 -22.33
C LEU A 10 -19.60 -51.03 -21.71
N PRO A 11 -20.50 -50.34 -22.45
CA PRO A 11 -21.58 -49.57 -21.82
C PRO A 11 -22.67 -50.46 -21.21
N ALA A 12 -22.83 -51.69 -21.72
CA ALA A 12 -23.88 -52.62 -21.30
C ALA A 12 -23.67 -53.18 -19.89
N LEU A 13 -22.42 -53.30 -19.42
CA LEU A 13 -22.12 -53.81 -18.07
C LEU A 13 -22.50 -52.82 -16.96
N CYS A 14 -22.39 -51.50 -17.18
CA CYS A 14 -22.90 -50.51 -16.23
C CYS A 14 -24.42 -50.27 -16.36
N LEU A 15 -25.02 -50.55 -17.52
CA LEU A 15 -26.45 -50.32 -17.81
C LEU A 15 -27.35 -51.49 -17.45
N ALA A 16 -26.88 -52.74 -17.55
CA ALA A 16 -27.61 -53.90 -17.05
C ALA A 16 -27.79 -53.86 -15.53
N ALA A 17 -26.86 -53.21 -14.81
CA ALA A 17 -26.92 -52.95 -13.38
C ALA A 17 -27.98 -51.89 -12.99
N ALA A 18 -28.12 -50.82 -13.79
CA ALA A 18 -29.08 -49.75 -13.53
C ALA A 18 -30.53 -50.15 -13.85
N ALA A 19 -30.74 -51.04 -14.84
CA ALA A 19 -32.07 -51.55 -15.19
C ALA A 19 -32.54 -52.74 -14.33
N SER A 20 -31.64 -53.43 -13.60
CA SER A 20 -31.96 -54.60 -12.77
C SER A 20 -32.09 -54.30 -11.27
N GLY A 21 -31.87 -53.05 -10.84
CA GLY A 21 -32.00 -52.64 -9.44
C GLY A 21 -31.02 -53.31 -8.46
N GLN A 22 -30.01 -54.05 -8.93
CA GLN A 22 -29.18 -54.90 -8.07
C GLN A 22 -27.67 -54.58 -8.07
N GLN A 23 -27.20 -53.51 -8.72
CA GLN A 23 -25.84 -53.01 -8.46
C GLN A 23 -25.79 -51.47 -8.39
N PRO A 24 -25.02 -50.90 -7.44
CA PRO A 24 -24.92 -49.46 -7.30
C PRO A 24 -24.27 -48.86 -8.54
N VAL A 25 -24.93 -47.85 -9.12
CA VAL A 25 -24.35 -47.00 -10.16
C VAL A 25 -22.98 -46.50 -9.69
N PRO A 26 -21.91 -46.62 -10.49
CA PRO A 26 -20.59 -46.16 -10.10
C PRO A 26 -20.60 -44.67 -9.79
N VAL A 27 -20.17 -44.33 -8.58
CA VAL A 27 -19.98 -42.96 -8.11
C VAL A 27 -18.54 -42.55 -8.40
N LEU A 28 -18.35 -41.54 -9.26
CA LEU A 28 -17.03 -41.03 -9.58
C LEU A 28 -16.73 -39.81 -8.72
N THR A 29 -15.62 -39.85 -7.98
CA THR A 29 -15.16 -38.71 -7.18
C THR A 29 -13.91 -38.13 -7.82
N TYR A 30 -13.94 -36.85 -8.19
CA TYR A 30 -12.81 -36.15 -8.79
C TYR A 30 -12.34 -35.02 -7.89
N LYS A 31 -11.03 -34.87 -7.79
CA LYS A 31 -10.40 -33.63 -7.39
C LYS A 31 -10.28 -32.72 -8.61
N VAL A 32 -10.76 -31.48 -8.50
CA VAL A 32 -10.69 -30.48 -9.57
C VAL A 32 -9.92 -29.27 -9.06
N ASP A 33 -8.71 -29.06 -9.60
CA ASP A 33 -7.91 -27.85 -9.40
C ASP A 33 -8.16 -26.89 -10.56
N TYR A 34 -8.30 -25.61 -10.27
CA TYR A 34 -8.68 -24.59 -11.22
C TYR A 34 -7.89 -23.31 -10.96
N ILE A 35 -7.40 -22.65 -12.01
CA ILE A 35 -6.58 -21.43 -11.93
C ILE A 35 -7.04 -20.46 -13.01
N LYS A 36 -7.40 -19.22 -12.62
CA LYS A 36 -7.65 -18.08 -13.54
C LYS A 36 -6.57 -17.02 -13.41
N ASP A 37 -6.22 -16.41 -14.53
CA ASP A 37 -5.31 -15.27 -14.63
C ASP A 37 -6.05 -14.13 -15.37
N GLN A 38 -6.84 -13.34 -14.62
CA GLN A 38 -7.52 -12.12 -15.08
C GLN A 38 -7.36 -11.00 -14.04
N ILE A 39 -6.50 -10.00 -14.27
CA ILE A 39 -6.33 -8.79 -13.43
C ILE A 39 -6.28 -9.12 -11.90
N GLY A 40 -5.76 -10.31 -11.56
CA GLY A 40 -5.90 -10.95 -10.26
C GLY A 40 -5.86 -12.47 -10.45
N LYS A 41 -4.83 -13.14 -9.92
CA LYS A 41 -4.71 -14.60 -10.03
C LYS A 41 -5.60 -15.27 -8.99
N SER A 42 -6.60 -16.03 -9.42
CA SER A 42 -7.43 -16.86 -8.55
C SER A 42 -7.17 -18.34 -8.81
N ALA A 43 -7.22 -19.15 -7.76
CA ALA A 43 -6.95 -20.58 -7.87
C ALA A 43 -7.71 -21.36 -6.79
N PHE A 44 -8.52 -22.35 -7.18
CA PHE A 44 -9.31 -23.17 -6.27
C PHE A 44 -9.16 -24.66 -6.57
N THR A 45 -9.27 -25.48 -5.54
CA THR A 45 -9.27 -26.94 -5.55
C THR A 45 -10.60 -27.40 -5.02
N SER A 46 -11.12 -28.51 -5.50
CA SER A 46 -12.42 -28.98 -5.06
C SER A 46 -12.59 -30.46 -5.22
N ILE A 47 -13.60 -31.01 -4.55
CA ILE A 47 -13.94 -32.42 -4.64
C ILE A 47 -15.37 -32.52 -5.17
N CYS A 48 -15.52 -33.07 -6.36
CA CYS A 48 -16.81 -33.34 -6.99
C CYS A 48 -17.14 -34.82 -6.94
N ARG A 49 -18.41 -35.12 -6.73
CA ARG A 49 -19.00 -36.44 -6.87
C ARG A 49 -20.02 -36.40 -8.00
N PHE A 50 -19.93 -37.36 -8.92
CA PHE A 50 -20.88 -37.53 -10.02
C PHE A 50 -21.44 -38.95 -10.02
N ARG A 51 -22.74 -39.06 -10.29
CA ARG A 51 -23.46 -40.33 -10.41
C ARG A 51 -24.39 -40.26 -11.63
N ILE A 52 -24.26 -41.21 -12.55
CA ILE A 52 -25.14 -41.27 -13.73
C ILE A 52 -26.46 -41.93 -13.31
N LEU A 53 -27.55 -41.16 -13.26
CA LEU A 53 -28.85 -41.72 -12.85
C LEU A 53 -29.45 -42.57 -13.96
N GLU A 54 -29.52 -42.02 -15.19
CA GLU A 54 -30.10 -42.72 -16.34
C GLU A 54 -29.63 -42.11 -17.68
N LYS A 55 -29.77 -42.88 -18.77
CA LYS A 55 -29.69 -42.37 -20.15
C LYS A 55 -31.09 -42.06 -20.64
N LEU A 56 -31.30 -40.82 -21.06
CA LEU A 56 -32.56 -40.34 -21.62
C LEU A 56 -32.60 -40.58 -23.15
N PRO A 57 -33.77 -40.47 -23.80
CA PRO A 57 -33.89 -40.55 -25.26
C PRO A 57 -32.93 -39.60 -26.00
N GLU A 58 -32.65 -39.91 -27.27
CA GLU A 58 -31.75 -39.12 -28.14
C GLU A 58 -30.30 -39.03 -27.64
N GLY A 59 -29.90 -39.85 -26.68
CA GLY A 59 -28.53 -39.91 -26.15
C GLY A 59 -28.21 -38.90 -25.05
N LYS A 60 -29.23 -38.24 -24.49
CA LYS A 60 -29.11 -37.33 -23.33
C LYS A 60 -28.75 -38.12 -22.06
N LEU A 61 -28.11 -37.46 -21.10
CA LEU A 61 -27.75 -38.05 -19.80
C LEU A 61 -28.43 -37.29 -18.67
N ARG A 62 -29.02 -38.02 -17.72
CA ARG A 62 -29.47 -37.47 -16.43
C ARG A 62 -28.50 -37.94 -15.35
N MET A 63 -27.99 -36.98 -14.59
CA MET A 63 -26.90 -37.20 -13.65
C MET A 63 -27.17 -36.49 -12.34
N GLU A 64 -26.66 -37.03 -11.26
CA GLU A 64 -26.53 -36.33 -9.99
C GLU A 64 -25.10 -35.82 -9.83
N ALA A 65 -24.97 -34.56 -9.42
CA ALA A 65 -23.71 -33.94 -9.05
C ALA A 65 -23.77 -33.43 -7.61
N THR A 66 -22.67 -33.60 -6.87
CA THR A 66 -22.52 -33.03 -5.52
C THR A 66 -21.09 -32.53 -5.33
N ARG A 67 -20.93 -31.33 -4.79
CA ARG A 67 -19.61 -30.79 -4.40
C ARG A 67 -19.39 -31.08 -2.93
N LEU A 68 -18.29 -31.73 -2.57
CA LEU A 68 -18.02 -32.12 -1.19
C LEU A 68 -17.09 -31.12 -0.46
N ASN A 69 -16.25 -30.39 -1.21
CA ASN A 69 -15.32 -29.36 -0.72
C ASN A 69 -14.90 -28.40 -1.86
N CYS A 70 -14.47 -27.17 -1.54
CA CYS A 70 -13.89 -26.19 -2.47
C CYS A 70 -12.74 -25.35 -1.84
N ARG A 71 -11.52 -25.85 -1.69
CA ARG A 71 -10.33 -25.17 -1.10
C ARG A 71 -9.68 -24.13 -2.03
N GLN A 72 -8.81 -23.26 -1.55
CA GLN A 72 -7.96 -22.40 -2.39
C GLN A 72 -6.55 -23.01 -2.52
N LEU A 73 -5.87 -22.95 -3.67
CA LEU A 73 -4.52 -23.55 -3.80
C LEU A 73 -3.45 -22.92 -2.88
N LYS A 74 -3.71 -21.72 -2.32
CA LYS A 74 -2.85 -21.07 -1.32
C LYS A 74 -3.11 -21.54 0.12
N SER A 75 -4.22 -22.23 0.39
CA SER A 75 -4.66 -22.69 1.72
C SER A 75 -5.25 -24.10 1.63
N LEU A 76 -4.59 -25.09 2.25
CA LEU A 76 -5.02 -26.50 2.24
C LEU A 76 -6.30 -26.80 3.07
N GLN A 77 -6.96 -25.76 3.60
CA GLN A 77 -8.19 -25.85 4.41
C GLN A 77 -9.44 -25.75 3.51
N PRO A 78 -10.63 -26.27 3.94
CA PRO A 78 -11.91 -25.96 3.31
C PRO A 78 -12.06 -24.45 3.10
N PRO A 79 -12.81 -23.98 2.08
CA PRO A 79 -13.02 -22.56 1.90
C PRO A 79 -13.70 -22.00 3.15
N ASN A 80 -12.95 -21.20 3.89
CA ASN A 80 -13.53 -20.25 4.82
C ASN A 80 -13.61 -18.89 4.13
N THR A 81 -14.37 -17.96 4.68
CA THR A 81 -14.68 -16.68 4.02
C THR A 81 -13.42 -15.89 3.71
N ALA A 82 -12.35 -16.03 4.51
CA ALA A 82 -11.06 -15.38 4.26
C ALA A 82 -10.45 -15.80 2.91
N SER A 83 -10.52 -17.10 2.57
CA SER A 83 -10.04 -17.62 1.29
C SER A 83 -10.90 -17.19 0.09
N LEU A 84 -12.16 -16.80 0.31
CA LEU A 84 -13.05 -16.22 -0.70
C LEU A 84 -12.83 -14.70 -0.86
N MET A 85 -12.41 -14.01 0.21
CA MET A 85 -12.26 -12.55 0.32
C MET A 85 -10.92 -12.03 -0.21
N GLU A 86 -9.83 -12.77 -0.04
CA GLU A 86 -8.46 -12.38 -0.49
C GLU A 86 -8.25 -12.47 -2.00
N THR A 87 -9.22 -13.04 -2.72
CA THR A 87 -9.06 -13.41 -4.12
C THR A 87 -9.38 -12.28 -5.10
N GLY A 88 -9.95 -11.15 -4.64
CA GLY A 88 -10.39 -10.07 -5.51
C GLY A 88 -11.47 -10.49 -6.52
N ILE A 89 -12.16 -11.61 -6.27
CA ILE A 89 -12.93 -12.33 -7.27
C ILE A 89 -14.26 -11.63 -7.60
N THR A 90 -14.43 -11.27 -8.87
CA THR A 90 -15.68 -10.86 -9.54
C THR A 90 -16.44 -12.06 -10.16
N ASP A 91 -16.11 -13.29 -9.76
CA ASP A 91 -16.38 -14.53 -10.50
C ASP A 91 -17.59 -15.29 -9.96
N THR A 92 -18.57 -15.45 -10.84
CA THR A 92 -19.82 -16.19 -10.63
C THR A 92 -19.63 -17.67 -10.30
N GLU A 93 -18.48 -18.27 -10.63
CA GLU A 93 -18.22 -19.71 -10.46
C GLU A 93 -18.21 -20.14 -8.98
N ILE A 94 -17.76 -19.28 -8.07
CA ILE A 94 -17.64 -19.61 -6.64
C ILE A 94 -18.99 -19.69 -5.92
N LEU A 95 -19.93 -18.79 -6.23
CA LEU A 95 -21.27 -18.84 -5.63
C LEU A 95 -22.05 -20.05 -6.15
N PHE A 96 -21.88 -20.41 -7.42
CA PHE A 96 -22.41 -21.66 -7.96
C PHE A 96 -21.83 -22.91 -7.28
N ASN A 97 -20.53 -22.89 -6.96
CA ASN A 97 -19.89 -23.97 -6.18
C ASN A 97 -20.43 -24.10 -4.75
N LEU A 98 -20.92 -23.01 -4.15
CA LEU A 98 -21.57 -23.03 -2.83
C LEU A 98 -22.99 -23.60 -2.89
N LEU A 99 -23.74 -23.41 -3.99
CA LEU A 99 -25.06 -24.04 -4.18
C LEU A 99 -24.98 -25.57 -4.19
N LEU A 100 -23.93 -26.15 -4.79
CA LEU A 100 -23.75 -27.60 -4.90
C LEU A 100 -23.09 -28.23 -3.67
N LEU A 101 -22.74 -27.42 -2.66
CA LEU A 101 -21.98 -27.89 -1.51
C LEU A 101 -22.87 -28.81 -0.65
N GLN A 102 -22.56 -30.09 -0.71
CA GLN A 102 -23.20 -31.17 0.04
C GLN A 102 -24.72 -31.33 -0.20
N GLN A 103 -25.23 -30.74 -1.29
CA GLN A 103 -26.59 -30.96 -1.79
C GLN A 103 -26.51 -31.61 -3.19
N PRO A 104 -27.05 -32.83 -3.38
CA PRO A 104 -27.12 -33.44 -4.69
C PRO A 104 -28.09 -32.67 -5.59
N VAL A 105 -27.64 -32.33 -6.80
CA VAL A 105 -28.45 -31.66 -7.81
C VAL A 105 -28.51 -32.52 -9.06
N GLU A 106 -29.70 -32.61 -9.65
CA GLU A 106 -29.90 -33.30 -10.92
C GLU A 106 -29.58 -32.40 -12.12
N LEU A 107 -28.76 -32.93 -13.02
CA LEU A 107 -28.27 -32.26 -14.22
C LEU A 107 -28.58 -33.08 -15.47
N ILE A 108 -29.06 -32.41 -16.52
CA ILE A 108 -29.32 -33.02 -17.82
C ILE A 108 -28.32 -32.50 -18.85
N PHE A 109 -27.68 -33.40 -19.58
CA PHE A 109 -26.70 -33.08 -20.62
C PHE A 109 -27.13 -33.67 -21.96
N ASP A 110 -26.77 -32.97 -23.04
CA ASP A 110 -26.94 -33.46 -24.40
C ASP A 110 -25.89 -34.55 -24.75
N PRO A 111 -26.01 -35.18 -25.95
CA PRO A 111 -25.02 -36.16 -26.40
C PRO A 111 -23.59 -35.61 -26.51
N ALA A 112 -23.42 -34.30 -26.70
CA ALA A 112 -22.14 -33.60 -26.77
C ALA A 112 -21.59 -33.20 -25.39
N ARG A 113 -22.26 -33.58 -24.29
CA ARG A 113 -21.91 -33.22 -22.89
C ARG A 113 -22.09 -31.73 -22.59
N THR A 114 -22.90 -31.04 -23.37
CA THR A 114 -23.34 -29.67 -23.08
C THR A 114 -24.47 -29.71 -22.07
N PHE A 115 -24.38 -28.88 -21.02
CA PHE A 115 -25.44 -28.72 -20.04
C PHE A 115 -26.69 -28.15 -20.70
N LEU A 116 -27.83 -28.82 -20.54
CA LEU A 116 -29.11 -28.29 -20.93
C LEU A 116 -29.67 -27.48 -19.76
N PRO A 117 -29.89 -26.15 -19.94
CA PRO A 117 -30.51 -25.33 -18.90
C PRO A 117 -31.83 -25.96 -18.43
N GLN A 118 -32.00 -26.03 -17.11
CA GLN A 118 -33.18 -26.62 -16.49
C GLN A 118 -33.89 -25.55 -15.65
N PRO A 119 -35.18 -25.26 -15.93
CA PRO A 119 -35.94 -24.27 -15.17
C PRO A 119 -35.99 -24.54 -13.67
N ALA A 120 -35.96 -25.81 -13.26
CA ALA A 120 -35.93 -26.19 -11.84
C ALA A 120 -34.63 -25.77 -11.15
N LEU A 121 -33.49 -25.85 -11.85
CA LEU A 121 -32.19 -25.44 -11.32
C LEU A 121 -32.03 -23.93 -11.32
N GLU A 122 -32.50 -23.25 -12.37
CA GLU A 122 -32.56 -21.78 -12.44
C GLU A 122 -33.44 -21.21 -11.32
N LYS A 123 -34.60 -21.82 -11.08
CA LYS A 123 -35.50 -21.43 -9.98
C LYS A 123 -34.89 -21.67 -8.60
N LEU A 124 -34.13 -22.76 -8.41
CA LEU A 124 -33.40 -23.00 -7.17
C LEU A 124 -32.32 -21.94 -6.94
N LEU A 125 -31.63 -21.53 -8.01
CA LEU A 125 -30.67 -20.43 -8.03
C LEU A 125 -31.33 -19.10 -7.64
N GLU A 126 -32.47 -18.77 -8.25
CA GLU A 126 -33.24 -17.57 -7.95
C GLU A 126 -33.79 -17.57 -6.52
N GLN A 127 -34.29 -18.72 -6.03
CA GLN A 127 -34.80 -18.87 -4.67
C GLN A 127 -33.69 -18.64 -3.64
N LYS A 128 -32.54 -19.30 -3.82
CA LYS A 128 -31.38 -19.12 -2.93
C LYS A 128 -30.84 -17.70 -3.01
N ALA A 129 -30.75 -17.13 -4.20
CA ALA A 129 -30.31 -15.75 -4.35
C ALA A 129 -31.28 -14.75 -3.68
N ALA A 130 -32.59 -15.01 -3.72
CA ALA A 130 -33.60 -14.21 -3.04
C ALA A 130 -33.54 -14.35 -1.50
N GLU A 131 -33.31 -15.57 -0.98
CA GLU A 131 -33.04 -15.81 0.45
C GLU A 131 -31.83 -15.00 0.96
N TYR A 132 -30.87 -14.72 0.09
CA TYR A 132 -29.66 -13.95 0.39
C TYR A 132 -29.69 -12.49 -0.09
N SER A 133 -30.83 -11.99 -0.56
CA SER A 133 -31.03 -10.60 -1.03
C SER A 133 -30.00 -10.15 -2.09
N LEU A 134 -29.57 -11.05 -2.97
CA LEU A 134 -28.65 -10.71 -4.06
C LEU A 134 -29.37 -9.87 -5.12
N LYS A 135 -28.65 -8.89 -5.70
CA LYS A 135 -29.19 -8.05 -6.77
C LYS A 135 -29.55 -8.88 -8.01
N PRO A 136 -30.69 -8.62 -8.67
CA PRO A 136 -31.15 -9.38 -9.84
C PRO A 136 -30.10 -9.49 -10.98
N GLU A 137 -29.26 -8.49 -11.16
CA GLU A 137 -28.21 -8.47 -12.20
C GLU A 137 -27.11 -9.51 -11.93
N ILE A 138 -26.80 -9.75 -10.66
CA ILE A 138 -25.84 -10.78 -10.24
C ILE A 138 -26.44 -12.16 -10.48
N VAL A 139 -27.70 -12.35 -10.10
CA VAL A 139 -28.46 -13.60 -10.34
C VAL A 139 -28.53 -13.92 -11.83
N LYS A 140 -28.80 -12.91 -12.66
CA LYS A 140 -28.83 -13.04 -14.12
C LYS A 140 -27.47 -13.42 -14.70
N THR A 141 -26.39 -12.85 -14.17
CA THR A 141 -25.02 -13.18 -14.61
C THR A 141 -24.63 -14.61 -14.19
N LEU A 142 -25.00 -15.02 -12.98
CA LEU A 142 -24.80 -16.39 -12.47
C LEU A 142 -25.51 -17.42 -13.34
N ALA A 143 -26.80 -17.20 -13.61
CA ALA A 143 -27.60 -18.09 -14.45
C ALA A 143 -27.05 -18.18 -15.88
N GLY A 144 -26.61 -17.05 -16.45
CA GLY A 144 -26.08 -17.02 -17.82
C GLY A 144 -24.76 -17.77 -18.01
N ASN A 145 -23.89 -17.83 -16.99
CA ASN A 145 -22.58 -18.47 -17.10
C ASN A 145 -22.60 -19.97 -16.76
N LEU A 146 -23.63 -20.42 -16.06
CA LEU A 146 -23.77 -21.78 -15.56
C LEU A 146 -23.56 -22.88 -16.64
N PRO A 147 -24.18 -22.79 -17.83
CA PRO A 147 -24.04 -23.84 -18.84
C PRO A 147 -22.60 -24.05 -19.31
N ALA A 148 -21.82 -22.99 -19.46
CA ALA A 148 -20.44 -23.08 -19.95
C ALA A 148 -19.53 -23.83 -18.95
N TYR A 149 -19.68 -23.56 -17.65
CA TYR A 149 -18.86 -24.17 -16.61
C TYR A 149 -19.15 -25.66 -16.44
N LEU A 150 -20.43 -26.02 -16.28
CA LEU A 150 -20.85 -27.42 -16.14
C LEU A 150 -20.49 -28.25 -17.37
N SER A 151 -20.67 -27.69 -18.57
CA SER A 151 -20.30 -28.39 -19.81
C SER A 151 -18.82 -28.72 -19.85
N ARG A 152 -17.95 -27.82 -19.40
CA ARG A 152 -16.49 -28.05 -19.42
C ARG A 152 -16.05 -29.13 -18.43
N GLU A 153 -16.55 -29.11 -17.19
CA GLU A 153 -16.26 -30.16 -16.21
C GLU A 153 -16.80 -31.51 -16.68
N MET A 154 -18.02 -31.55 -17.24
CA MET A 154 -18.64 -32.80 -17.69
C MET A 154 -17.99 -33.35 -18.95
N HIS A 155 -17.63 -32.49 -19.90
CA HIS A 155 -16.93 -32.88 -21.10
C HIS A 155 -15.59 -33.52 -20.76
N ALA A 156 -14.89 -33.05 -19.71
CA ALA A 156 -13.69 -33.69 -19.22
C ALA A 156 -13.98 -35.01 -18.49
N ALA A 157 -14.83 -34.99 -17.46
CA ALA A 157 -15.11 -36.15 -16.60
C ALA A 157 -15.67 -37.36 -17.35
N PHE A 158 -16.42 -37.11 -18.43
CA PHE A 158 -17.14 -38.14 -19.21
C PHE A 158 -16.73 -38.14 -20.68
N LEU A 159 -15.54 -37.64 -21.00
CA LEU A 159 -14.98 -37.70 -22.35
C LEU A 159 -14.87 -39.16 -22.80
N GLN A 160 -15.42 -39.47 -23.98
CA GLN A 160 -15.30 -40.80 -24.59
C GLN A 160 -14.32 -40.75 -25.75
N ALA A 161 -13.16 -41.39 -25.60
CA ALA A 161 -12.22 -41.54 -26.71
C ALA A 161 -12.61 -42.77 -27.56
N PRO A 162 -12.65 -42.66 -28.90
CA PRO A 162 -12.94 -43.81 -29.76
C PRO A 162 -11.89 -44.90 -29.57
N ALA A 163 -12.29 -46.15 -29.34
CA ALA A 163 -11.42 -47.25 -28.88
C ALA A 163 -10.12 -47.43 -29.70
N ASN A 164 -10.11 -47.07 -30.99
CA ASN A 164 -8.98 -47.30 -31.91
C ASN A 164 -8.54 -46.06 -32.73
N ALA A 165 -9.00 -44.85 -32.41
CA ALA A 165 -8.64 -43.65 -33.18
C ALA A 165 -7.33 -43.02 -32.68
N SER A 166 -6.35 -42.83 -33.57
CA SER A 166 -5.14 -42.04 -33.32
C SER A 166 -5.38 -40.53 -33.41
N SER A 167 -6.44 -40.11 -34.10
CA SER A 167 -6.92 -38.73 -34.11
C SER A 167 -8.42 -38.67 -34.42
N TRP A 168 -9.12 -37.68 -33.87
CA TRP A 168 -10.53 -37.39 -34.19
C TRP A 168 -10.83 -35.91 -33.91
N GLN A 169 -12.06 -35.47 -34.19
CA GLN A 169 -12.52 -34.12 -33.86
C GLN A 169 -13.75 -34.17 -32.95
N SER A 170 -13.97 -33.13 -32.15
CA SER A 170 -15.21 -32.96 -31.40
C SER A 170 -16.42 -32.89 -32.34
N ALA A 171 -17.61 -33.21 -31.83
CA ALA A 171 -18.85 -33.21 -32.62
C ALA A 171 -19.16 -31.84 -33.27
N ASP A 172 -18.82 -30.75 -32.59
CA ASP A 172 -18.94 -29.36 -33.06
C ASP A 172 -17.73 -28.89 -33.91
N SER A 173 -16.75 -29.78 -34.14
CA SER A 173 -15.49 -29.54 -34.85
C SER A 173 -14.60 -28.45 -34.26
N THR A 174 -14.81 -28.03 -33.00
CA THR A 174 -14.03 -26.97 -32.35
C THR A 174 -12.69 -27.46 -31.79
N LEU A 175 -12.56 -28.75 -31.49
CA LEU A 175 -11.35 -29.38 -30.97
C LEU A 175 -10.87 -30.51 -31.88
N LEU A 176 -9.56 -30.55 -32.11
CA LEU A 176 -8.85 -31.61 -32.82
C LEU A 176 -8.06 -32.42 -31.81
N TYR A 177 -8.34 -33.72 -31.75
CA TYR A 177 -7.76 -34.67 -30.82
C TYR A 177 -6.70 -35.53 -31.50
N SER A 178 -5.63 -35.86 -30.76
CA SER A 178 -4.60 -36.83 -31.15
C SER A 178 -4.28 -37.73 -29.95
N ALA A 179 -4.21 -39.04 -30.17
CA ALA A 179 -4.02 -40.05 -29.13
C ALA A 179 -2.83 -40.97 -29.36
N THR A 180 -2.23 -41.40 -28.25
CA THR A 180 -1.13 -42.37 -28.17
C THR A 180 -1.45 -43.42 -27.09
N GLY A 181 -0.94 -44.65 -27.23
CA GLY A 181 -1.21 -45.78 -26.33
C GLY A 181 -2.16 -46.85 -26.90
N GLY A 182 -2.20 -48.02 -26.26
CA GLY A 182 -2.92 -49.22 -26.74
C GLY A 182 -4.42 -49.22 -26.42
N ALA A 183 -5.22 -49.93 -27.23
CA ALA A 183 -6.68 -49.96 -27.17
C ALA A 183 -7.28 -50.56 -25.87
N ASN A 184 -6.51 -51.36 -25.13
CA ASN A 184 -6.96 -52.12 -23.94
C ASN A 184 -6.29 -51.68 -22.63
N GLY A 185 -5.69 -50.48 -22.60
CA GLY A 185 -4.97 -49.97 -21.42
C GLY A 185 -5.13 -48.46 -21.23
N ILE A 186 -4.16 -47.82 -20.57
CA ILE A 186 -4.17 -46.37 -20.40
C ILE A 186 -3.87 -45.69 -21.73
N ARG A 187 -4.75 -44.78 -22.15
CA ARG A 187 -4.58 -43.95 -23.35
C ARG A 187 -4.29 -42.51 -22.96
N LEU A 188 -3.31 -41.91 -23.65
CA LEU A 188 -2.95 -40.50 -23.51
C LEU A 188 -3.35 -39.75 -24.77
N PHE A 189 -4.12 -38.68 -24.64
CA PHE A 189 -4.50 -37.89 -25.80
C PHE A 189 -4.53 -36.40 -25.50
N SER A 190 -4.19 -35.61 -26.52
CA SER A 190 -4.19 -34.15 -26.47
C SER A 190 -5.25 -33.58 -27.38
N ALA A 191 -5.82 -32.44 -27.01
CA ALA A 191 -6.75 -31.69 -27.85
C ALA A 191 -6.26 -30.25 -28.04
N THR A 192 -6.35 -29.77 -29.27
CA THR A 192 -6.07 -28.37 -29.63
C THR A 192 -7.26 -27.75 -30.34
N ARG A 193 -7.42 -26.43 -30.25
CA ARG A 193 -8.52 -25.73 -30.92
C ARG A 193 -8.35 -25.78 -32.44
N ASN A 194 -9.43 -26.09 -33.16
CA ASN A 194 -9.44 -26.10 -34.61
C ASN A 194 -9.22 -24.66 -35.14
N PRO A 195 -8.13 -24.38 -35.87
CA PRO A 195 -7.83 -23.04 -36.40
C PRO A 195 -8.92 -22.49 -37.33
N ALA A 196 -9.67 -23.37 -38.01
CA ALA A 196 -10.74 -23.01 -38.94
C ALA A 196 -12.02 -22.49 -38.25
N LYS A 197 -12.08 -22.49 -36.92
CA LYS A 197 -13.24 -22.08 -36.11
C LYS A 197 -12.91 -20.92 -35.14
N GLN A 198 -12.02 -20.00 -35.52
CA GLN A 198 -11.77 -18.77 -34.73
C GLN A 198 -13.04 -17.90 -34.65
N GLY A 199 -13.32 -17.36 -33.46
CA GLY A 199 -14.48 -16.50 -33.22
C GLY A 199 -14.33 -15.12 -33.89
N PRO A 200 -15.41 -14.32 -33.98
CA PRO A 200 -15.37 -13.00 -34.58
C PRO A 200 -14.49 -12.02 -33.78
N GLY A 201 -13.68 -11.20 -34.49
CA GLY A 201 -12.84 -10.13 -33.92
C GLY A 201 -11.34 -10.44 -33.86
N ASN A 202 -10.51 -9.42 -33.58
CA ASN A 202 -9.04 -9.53 -33.40
C ASN A 202 -8.64 -10.21 -32.07
N ILE A 203 -9.38 -11.24 -31.64
CA ILE A 203 -9.14 -11.96 -30.37
C ILE A 203 -8.52 -13.32 -30.71
N ARG A 204 -7.29 -13.54 -30.24
CA ARG A 204 -6.58 -14.81 -30.40
C ARG A 204 -6.95 -15.75 -29.26
N HIS A 205 -7.48 -16.92 -29.60
CA HIS A 205 -7.81 -18.00 -28.66
C HIS A 205 -6.87 -19.19 -28.82
N VAL A 206 -6.33 -19.72 -27.72
CA VAL A 206 -5.46 -20.90 -27.69
C VAL A 206 -6.01 -21.88 -26.65
N SER A 207 -6.07 -23.16 -26.99
CA SER A 207 -6.46 -24.22 -26.04
C SER A 207 -5.56 -25.42 -26.21
N ASN A 208 -4.94 -25.88 -25.11
CA ASN A 208 -4.11 -27.06 -25.05
C ASN A 208 -4.59 -27.95 -23.92
N ASN A 209 -5.14 -29.11 -24.26
CA ASN A 209 -5.73 -30.04 -23.31
C ASN A 209 -5.03 -31.40 -23.40
N THR A 210 -4.83 -32.08 -22.28
CA THR A 210 -4.29 -33.44 -22.21
C THR A 210 -5.14 -34.29 -21.29
N TYR A 211 -5.30 -35.57 -21.64
CA TYR A 211 -6.15 -36.51 -20.93
C TYR A 211 -5.45 -37.86 -20.77
N LYS A 212 -5.60 -38.48 -19.60
CA LYS A 212 -5.19 -39.84 -19.26
C LYS A 212 -6.45 -40.65 -18.98
N TRP A 213 -6.72 -41.63 -19.84
CA TRP A 213 -7.97 -42.38 -19.85
C TRP A 213 -7.74 -43.87 -19.69
N ASP A 214 -8.53 -44.51 -18.83
CA ASP A 214 -8.54 -45.96 -18.68
C ASP A 214 -9.55 -46.57 -19.66
N ALA A 215 -9.05 -47.14 -20.77
CA ALA A 215 -9.91 -47.70 -21.81
C ALA A 215 -10.63 -48.99 -21.36
N ALA A 216 -10.08 -49.72 -20.39
CA ALA A 216 -10.68 -50.94 -19.87
C ALA A 216 -11.81 -50.63 -18.86
N GLY A 217 -11.59 -49.63 -18.00
CA GLY A 217 -12.58 -49.17 -17.01
C GLY A 217 -13.54 -48.09 -17.51
N GLY A 218 -13.31 -47.52 -18.69
CA GLY A 218 -14.16 -46.50 -19.30
C GLY A 218 -14.20 -45.16 -18.54
N LYS A 219 -13.16 -44.86 -17.75
CA LYS A 219 -13.12 -43.72 -16.82
C LYS A 219 -11.93 -42.79 -17.07
N LEU A 220 -12.12 -41.49 -16.88
CA LEU A 220 -11.03 -40.52 -16.89
C LEU A 220 -10.20 -40.69 -15.61
N LEU A 221 -8.88 -40.84 -15.75
CA LEU A 221 -7.97 -40.86 -14.60
C LEU A 221 -7.46 -39.46 -14.29
N GLU A 222 -7.06 -38.71 -15.33
CA GLU A 222 -6.57 -37.35 -15.19
C GLU A 222 -6.89 -36.51 -16.43
N ALA A 223 -7.23 -35.23 -16.25
CA ALA A 223 -7.29 -34.26 -17.33
C ALA A 223 -6.58 -32.97 -16.92
N TYR A 224 -5.95 -32.32 -17.90
CA TYR A 224 -5.35 -30.99 -17.74
C TYR A 224 -5.74 -30.14 -18.95
N LEU A 225 -6.51 -29.09 -18.71
CA LEU A 225 -7.07 -28.21 -19.73
C LEU A 225 -6.50 -26.82 -19.56
N THR A 226 -6.06 -26.19 -20.65
CA THR A 226 -5.64 -24.79 -20.63
C THR A 226 -6.35 -24.02 -21.73
N TYR A 227 -6.81 -22.82 -21.40
CA TYR A 227 -7.45 -21.90 -22.31
C TYR A 227 -6.80 -20.53 -22.16
N ARG A 228 -6.44 -19.87 -23.26
CA ARG A 228 -5.91 -18.51 -23.26
C ARG A 228 -6.60 -17.68 -24.32
N ALA A 229 -6.97 -16.44 -23.98
CA ALA A 229 -7.49 -15.47 -24.91
C ALA A 229 -6.76 -14.13 -24.77
N SER A 230 -6.47 -13.47 -25.88
CA SER A 230 -5.85 -12.13 -25.89
C SER A 230 -6.35 -11.30 -27.07
N GLY A 231 -6.67 -10.02 -26.82
CA GLY A 231 -7.15 -9.09 -27.84
C GLY A 231 -7.34 -7.67 -27.30
N ASN A 232 -7.98 -6.80 -28.08
CA ASN A 232 -8.37 -5.45 -27.68
C ASN A 232 -9.89 -5.40 -27.44
N SER A 233 -10.36 -4.78 -26.35
CA SER A 233 -11.79 -4.69 -26.04
C SER A 233 -12.53 -3.77 -27.02
N GLN A 234 -13.73 -4.18 -27.46
CA GLN A 234 -14.64 -3.29 -28.18
C GLN A 234 -15.52 -2.54 -27.19
N GLY A 235 -14.99 -1.46 -26.62
CA GLY A 235 -15.75 -0.58 -25.71
C GLY A 235 -14.89 0.50 -25.06
N GLY A 236 -14.98 1.72 -25.59
CA GLY A 236 -14.61 3.00 -24.96
C GLY A 236 -13.12 3.27 -24.71
N ASN A 237 -12.37 2.31 -24.17
CA ASN A 237 -10.95 2.41 -23.88
C ASN A 237 -10.27 1.19 -24.51
N ASN A 238 -9.50 1.37 -25.58
CA ASN A 238 -8.71 0.35 -26.29
C ASN A 238 -7.62 -0.29 -25.39
N ALA A 239 -8.00 -0.91 -24.28
CA ALA A 239 -7.07 -1.59 -23.39
C ALA A 239 -6.85 -3.03 -23.89
N PRO A 240 -5.59 -3.47 -24.05
CA PRO A 240 -5.29 -4.86 -24.35
C PRO A 240 -5.70 -5.73 -23.16
N PHE A 241 -6.47 -6.79 -23.41
CA PHE A 241 -6.79 -7.79 -22.40
C PHE A 241 -6.02 -9.10 -22.65
N ARG A 242 -5.64 -9.76 -21.55
CA ARG A 242 -5.09 -11.12 -21.54
C ARG A 242 -5.80 -11.91 -20.47
N TYR A 243 -6.23 -13.11 -20.84
CA TYR A 243 -6.94 -14.05 -19.98
C TYR A 243 -6.36 -15.43 -20.17
N ALA A 244 -6.08 -16.14 -19.06
CA ALA A 244 -5.70 -17.54 -19.09
C ALA A 244 -6.39 -18.34 -17.98
N ASP A 245 -6.97 -19.48 -18.35
CA ASP A 245 -7.61 -20.43 -17.45
C ASP A 245 -6.97 -21.81 -17.56
N THR A 246 -6.81 -22.46 -16.42
CA THR A 246 -6.27 -23.82 -16.30
C THR A 246 -7.16 -24.65 -15.40
N MET A 247 -7.48 -25.87 -15.80
CA MET A 247 -8.25 -26.83 -15.02
C MET A 247 -7.53 -28.18 -15.01
N ARG A 248 -7.32 -28.76 -13.84
CA ARG A 248 -6.83 -30.12 -13.67
C ARG A 248 -7.88 -30.95 -12.96
N MET A 249 -8.18 -32.13 -13.49
CA MET A 249 -9.06 -33.11 -12.86
C MET A 249 -8.29 -34.39 -12.59
N GLU A 250 -8.51 -34.99 -11.43
CA GLU A 250 -7.89 -36.24 -11.01
C GLU A 250 -8.95 -37.13 -10.34
N LEU A 251 -9.07 -38.39 -10.78
CA LEU A 251 -9.96 -39.37 -10.17
C LEU A 251 -9.40 -39.81 -8.81
N LEU A 252 -10.24 -39.85 -7.79
CA LEU A 252 -9.88 -40.32 -6.45
C LEU A 252 -10.34 -41.76 -6.23
N ASP A 253 -9.41 -42.61 -5.78
CA ASP A 253 -9.67 -44.04 -5.55
C ASP A 253 -10.51 -44.32 -4.29
N THR A 254 -10.59 -43.36 -3.35
CA THR A 254 -11.31 -43.51 -2.07
C THR A 254 -12.36 -42.40 -1.89
N PRO A 255 -13.61 -42.72 -1.49
CA PRO A 255 -14.60 -41.71 -1.14
C PRO A 255 -14.11 -40.81 0.01
N VAL A 256 -14.03 -39.51 -0.22
CA VAL A 256 -13.64 -38.54 0.82
C VAL A 256 -14.90 -38.09 1.58
N ASN A 257 -14.94 -38.30 2.89
CA ASN A 257 -15.97 -37.76 3.77
C ASN A 257 -15.55 -36.39 4.31
N TYR A 258 -16.45 -35.40 4.20
CA TYR A 258 -16.26 -34.06 4.73
C TYR A 258 -17.27 -33.75 5.84
N PRO A 259 -16.92 -32.93 6.85
CA PRO A 259 -17.88 -32.46 7.84
C PRO A 259 -19.04 -31.72 7.17
N ALA A 260 -20.24 -31.85 7.71
CA ALA A 260 -21.41 -31.17 7.18
C ALA A 260 -21.25 -29.65 7.29
N VAL A 261 -21.36 -28.91 6.19
CA VAL A 261 -21.46 -27.44 6.23
C VAL A 261 -22.91 -27.10 6.53
N THR A 262 -23.15 -26.41 7.64
CA THR A 262 -24.54 -26.05 8.01
C THR A 262 -25.04 -24.90 7.13
N PRO A 263 -26.35 -24.81 6.86
CA PRO A 263 -26.94 -23.69 6.13
C PRO A 263 -26.54 -22.31 6.68
N GLU A 264 -26.38 -22.20 8.00
CA GLU A 264 -25.99 -20.97 8.71
C GLU A 264 -24.54 -20.57 8.42
N HIS A 265 -23.64 -21.55 8.23
CA HIS A 265 -22.25 -21.32 7.83
C HIS A 265 -22.16 -20.75 6.40
N VAL A 266 -22.98 -21.27 5.48
CA VAL A 266 -23.06 -20.78 4.08
C VAL A 266 -23.67 -19.38 4.04
N GLU A 267 -24.71 -19.13 4.82
CA GLU A 267 -25.34 -17.81 4.95
C GLU A 267 -24.35 -16.77 5.51
N TRP A 268 -23.55 -17.14 6.51
CA TRP A 268 -22.50 -16.30 7.07
C TRP A 268 -21.41 -15.95 6.05
N LEU A 269 -20.89 -16.95 5.31
CA LEU A 269 -19.89 -16.78 4.24
C LEU A 269 -20.34 -15.75 3.20
N ILE A 270 -21.62 -15.80 2.83
CA ILE A 270 -22.22 -14.90 1.84
C ILE A 270 -22.42 -13.50 2.43
N LYS A 271 -22.96 -13.39 3.65
CA LYS A 271 -23.31 -12.10 4.26
C LYS A 271 -22.12 -11.28 4.75
N THR A 272 -21.00 -11.91 5.07
CA THR A 272 -19.76 -11.25 5.53
C THR A 272 -18.73 -11.03 4.43
N SER A 273 -19.04 -11.46 3.20
CA SER A 273 -18.21 -11.17 2.04
C SER A 273 -18.21 -9.67 1.71
N ARG A 274 -17.09 -9.14 1.18
CA ARG A 274 -16.96 -7.77 0.64
C ARG A 274 -17.97 -7.45 -0.47
N TRP A 275 -18.67 -8.45 -1.00
CA TRP A 275 -19.74 -8.34 -2.00
C TRP A 275 -21.16 -8.28 -1.44
N SER A 276 -21.34 -8.44 -0.13
CA SER A 276 -22.67 -8.49 0.50
C SER A 276 -23.32 -7.10 0.55
N TYR A 277 -24.23 -6.84 -0.41
CA TYR A 277 -25.07 -5.64 -0.44
C TYR A 277 -25.97 -5.48 0.78
N ALA A 278 -26.22 -6.54 1.55
CA ALA A 278 -26.97 -6.46 2.81
C ALA A 278 -26.26 -5.58 3.86
N LEU A 279 -24.97 -5.32 3.67
CA LEU A 279 -24.16 -4.42 4.50
C LEU A 279 -24.02 -3.03 3.89
N ASN A 280 -24.49 -2.73 2.67
CA ASN A 280 -24.25 -1.46 1.98
C ASN A 280 -25.48 -0.53 2.08
N ASP A 281 -25.27 0.76 2.31
CA ASP A 281 -26.31 1.77 2.15
C ASP A 281 -26.63 1.98 0.66
N ALA A 282 -27.75 2.65 0.36
CA ALA A 282 -28.22 2.85 -1.00
C ALA A 282 -27.23 3.64 -1.90
N LYS A 283 -26.14 4.18 -1.34
CA LYS A 283 -25.14 5.02 -2.03
C LYS A 283 -23.82 4.30 -2.31
N GLY A 284 -23.70 3.02 -1.93
CA GLY A 284 -22.77 2.10 -2.56
C GLY A 284 -21.40 1.94 -1.89
N PHE A 285 -21.09 2.67 -0.81
CA PHE A 285 -19.81 2.53 -0.09
C PHE A 285 -19.86 2.80 1.42
N ASP A 286 -21.05 2.99 2.00
CA ASP A 286 -21.20 3.17 3.46
C ASP A 286 -21.89 1.95 4.05
N TYR A 287 -21.22 1.27 4.98
CA TYR A 287 -21.77 0.08 5.59
C TYR A 287 -22.87 0.43 6.60
N ASP A 288 -24.01 -0.26 6.59
CA ASP A 288 -25.07 -0.08 7.58
C ASP A 288 -24.64 -0.69 8.93
N SER A 289 -23.96 0.13 9.73
CA SER A 289 -23.31 -0.26 10.98
C SER A 289 -24.28 -0.92 11.97
N LEU A 290 -25.52 -0.47 12.05
CA LEU A 290 -26.54 -1.05 12.95
C LEU A 290 -26.93 -2.45 12.55
N LYS A 291 -27.14 -2.71 11.24
CA LYS A 291 -27.42 -4.05 10.73
C LYS A 291 -26.24 -4.99 10.93
N VAL A 292 -25.01 -4.49 10.73
CA VAL A 292 -23.83 -5.32 10.90
C VAL A 292 -23.60 -5.67 12.38
N ILE A 293 -23.72 -4.69 13.27
CA ILE A 293 -23.56 -4.92 14.72
C ILE A 293 -24.58 -5.94 15.22
N ALA A 294 -25.86 -5.78 14.85
CA ALA A 294 -26.91 -6.74 15.22
C ALA A 294 -26.63 -8.15 14.67
N PHE A 295 -26.11 -8.24 13.45
CA PHE A 295 -25.69 -9.51 12.86
C PHE A 295 -24.52 -10.14 13.63
N LEU A 296 -23.45 -9.38 13.90
CA LEU A 296 -22.28 -9.86 14.65
C LEU A 296 -22.67 -10.31 16.07
N GLN A 297 -23.53 -9.55 16.77
CA GLN A 297 -24.02 -9.93 18.10
C GLN A 297 -24.77 -11.27 18.10
N LYS A 298 -25.54 -11.55 17.05
CA LYS A 298 -26.24 -12.82 16.89
C LYS A 298 -25.30 -13.98 16.56
N MET A 299 -24.25 -13.73 15.79
CA MET A 299 -23.34 -14.77 15.27
C MET A 299 -22.14 -15.04 16.19
N ASP A 300 -21.71 -14.06 16.99
CA ASP A 300 -20.57 -14.18 17.92
C ASP A 300 -20.65 -15.42 18.83
N PRO A 301 -21.80 -15.75 19.45
CA PRO A 301 -21.92 -16.94 20.29
C PRO A 301 -21.68 -18.27 19.54
N LEU A 302 -21.93 -18.29 18.22
CA LEU A 302 -21.87 -19.50 17.40
C LEU A 302 -20.47 -19.77 16.83
N PHE A 303 -19.69 -18.70 16.58
CA PHE A 303 -18.44 -18.79 15.82
C PHE A 303 -17.23 -18.16 16.54
N SER A 304 -17.38 -17.72 17.78
CA SER A 304 -16.29 -17.09 18.56
C SER A 304 -15.03 -17.96 18.73
N GLY A 305 -15.11 -19.28 18.53
CA GLY A 305 -13.94 -20.18 18.51
C GLY A 305 -13.28 -20.37 17.14
N GLU A 306 -13.93 -19.95 16.05
CA GLU A 306 -13.46 -20.19 14.68
C GLU A 306 -12.47 -19.10 14.24
N LYS A 307 -11.21 -19.48 13.96
CA LYS A 307 -10.16 -18.51 13.59
C LYS A 307 -10.54 -17.65 12.37
N GLY A 308 -11.16 -18.26 11.37
CA GLY A 308 -11.62 -17.55 10.17
C GLY A 308 -12.75 -16.56 10.47
N TYR A 309 -13.62 -16.85 11.44
CA TYR A 309 -14.67 -15.93 11.88
C TYR A 309 -14.06 -14.71 12.57
N ILE A 310 -13.15 -14.95 13.51
CA ILE A 310 -12.49 -13.89 14.29
C ILE A 310 -11.74 -12.91 13.36
N ALA A 311 -10.99 -13.42 12.37
CA ALA A 311 -10.27 -12.58 11.41
C ALA A 311 -11.22 -11.72 10.57
N ASN A 312 -12.28 -12.30 9.98
CA ASN A 312 -13.22 -11.56 9.14
C ASN A 312 -14.06 -10.55 9.95
N ARG A 313 -14.36 -10.86 11.21
CA ARG A 313 -15.02 -9.93 12.14
C ARG A 313 -14.18 -8.67 12.33
N LEU A 314 -12.86 -8.81 12.50
CA LEU A 314 -11.96 -7.65 12.63
C LEU A 314 -11.94 -6.78 11.38
N ASP A 315 -11.85 -7.38 10.18
CA ASP A 315 -11.91 -6.67 8.91
C ASP A 315 -13.22 -5.88 8.75
N LEU A 316 -14.33 -6.51 9.10
CA LEU A 316 -15.67 -5.91 9.00
C LEU A 316 -15.84 -4.75 9.98
N VAL A 317 -15.48 -4.96 11.26
CA VAL A 317 -15.49 -3.92 12.30
C VAL A 317 -14.57 -2.76 11.91
N GLN A 318 -13.38 -3.04 11.37
CA GLN A 318 -12.51 -2.00 10.84
C GLN A 318 -13.20 -1.22 9.72
N GLY A 319 -13.71 -1.90 8.69
CA GLY A 319 -14.34 -1.28 7.51
C GLY A 319 -15.57 -0.41 7.82
N ILE A 320 -16.37 -0.79 8.82
CA ILE A 320 -17.57 -0.04 9.24
C ILE A 320 -17.22 1.22 10.03
N LEU A 321 -16.17 1.15 10.84
CA LEU A 321 -15.91 2.14 11.90
C LEU A 321 -14.82 3.15 11.54
N MET A 322 -14.13 2.98 10.40
CA MET A 322 -13.02 3.85 9.97
C MET A 322 -13.39 5.32 9.70
N ARG A 323 -14.67 5.71 9.73
CA ARG A 323 -15.02 7.14 9.64
C ARG A 323 -15.05 7.86 11.00
N LYS A 324 -15.28 7.20 12.15
CA LYS A 324 -15.34 7.87 13.49
C LYS A 324 -15.06 7.02 14.75
N HIS A 325 -14.79 5.71 14.70
CA HIS A 325 -14.81 4.84 15.90
C HIS A 325 -13.66 3.82 15.99
N TYR A 326 -12.40 4.29 15.95
CA TYR A 326 -11.24 3.41 16.11
C TYR A 326 -11.20 2.70 17.48
N ASP A 327 -11.73 3.33 18.53
CA ASP A 327 -11.71 2.78 19.90
C ASP A 327 -12.46 1.45 20.03
N ASP A 328 -13.60 1.32 19.35
CA ASP A 328 -14.39 0.09 19.33
C ASP A 328 -13.66 -1.03 18.58
N TYR A 329 -13.03 -0.70 17.45
CA TYR A 329 -12.17 -1.63 16.72
C TYR A 329 -10.97 -2.06 17.59
N ALA A 330 -10.32 -1.12 18.28
CA ALA A 330 -9.20 -1.40 19.17
C ALA A 330 -9.61 -2.29 20.36
N ALA A 331 -10.82 -2.14 20.90
CA ALA A 331 -11.37 -3.00 21.94
C ALA A 331 -11.56 -4.45 21.46
N VAL A 332 -12.15 -4.64 20.27
CA VAL A 332 -12.30 -5.99 19.67
C VAL A 332 -10.94 -6.60 19.34
N LEU A 333 -10.00 -5.79 18.85
CA LEU A 333 -8.65 -6.19 18.49
C LEU A 333 -7.84 -6.67 19.71
N ARG A 334 -7.93 -5.97 20.85
CA ARG A 334 -7.25 -6.36 22.10
C ARG A 334 -7.66 -7.75 22.56
N ASN A 335 -8.95 -8.06 22.51
CA ASN A 335 -9.52 -9.32 22.98
C ASN A 335 -9.38 -10.49 21.99
N THR A 336 -8.93 -10.23 20.77
CA THR A 336 -8.78 -11.26 19.73
C THR A 336 -7.51 -12.09 19.96
N PRO A 337 -7.55 -13.43 20.00
CA PRO A 337 -6.34 -14.26 20.13
C PRO A 337 -5.29 -13.99 19.04
N ASN A 338 -4.01 -13.97 19.39
CA ASN A 338 -2.93 -13.63 18.45
C ASN A 338 -2.88 -14.56 17.24
N GLU A 339 -3.13 -15.86 17.45
CA GLU A 339 -3.13 -16.90 16.43
C GLU A 339 -4.25 -16.73 15.40
N ALA A 340 -5.33 -16.04 15.75
CA ALA A 340 -6.44 -15.77 14.84
C ALA A 340 -6.10 -14.67 13.82
N MET A 341 -5.03 -13.89 14.05
CA MET A 341 -4.56 -12.82 13.16
C MET A 341 -3.34 -13.20 12.33
N GLN A 342 -2.86 -14.45 12.42
CA GLN A 342 -1.78 -14.93 11.54
C GLN A 342 -2.14 -14.69 10.07
N GLY A 343 -1.24 -14.05 9.33
CA GLY A 343 -1.44 -13.67 7.92
C GLY A 343 -2.06 -12.28 7.71
N SER A 344 -2.67 -11.65 8.73
CA SER A 344 -3.22 -10.30 8.64
C SER A 344 -2.23 -9.25 9.18
N ALA A 345 -1.29 -8.81 8.32
CA ALA A 345 -0.26 -7.86 8.71
C ALA A 345 -0.81 -6.53 9.27
N SER A 346 -1.97 -6.06 8.79
CA SER A 346 -2.61 -4.83 9.27
C SER A 346 -3.13 -4.98 10.70
N HIS A 347 -3.86 -6.06 11.00
CA HIS A 347 -4.37 -6.33 12.35
C HIS A 347 -3.23 -6.63 13.33
N LEU A 348 -2.21 -7.39 12.90
CA LEU A 348 -1.00 -7.64 13.70
C LEU A 348 -0.30 -6.33 14.08
N HIS A 349 -0.07 -5.43 13.11
CA HIS A 349 0.54 -4.13 13.35
C HIS A 349 -0.28 -3.28 14.33
N ASN A 350 -1.59 -3.16 14.09
CA ASN A 350 -2.48 -2.37 14.94
C ASN A 350 -2.60 -2.94 16.35
N LYS A 351 -2.66 -4.27 16.50
CA LYS A 351 -2.73 -4.90 17.82
C LYS A 351 -1.43 -4.70 18.56
N LEU A 352 -0.31 -4.92 17.88
CA LEU A 352 1.02 -4.74 18.44
C LEU A 352 1.19 -3.31 18.99
N GLN A 353 0.69 -2.29 18.28
CA GLN A 353 0.68 -0.90 18.76
C GLN A 353 -0.08 -0.71 20.09
N ASN A 354 -1.11 -1.51 20.35
CA ASN A 354 -1.96 -1.40 21.54
C ASN A 354 -1.51 -2.28 22.72
N VAL A 355 -0.83 -3.40 22.48
CA VAL A 355 -0.57 -4.40 23.55
C VAL A 355 0.89 -4.46 23.99
N TRP A 356 1.81 -3.85 23.24
CA TRP A 356 3.25 -4.05 23.50
C TRP A 356 3.70 -3.55 24.87
N TYR A 357 3.04 -2.52 25.40
CA TYR A 357 3.29 -1.96 26.73
C TYR A 357 2.46 -2.65 27.84
N GLU A 358 1.54 -3.54 27.49
CA GLU A 358 0.71 -4.28 28.46
C GLU A 358 1.28 -5.67 28.73
N ASN A 359 1.75 -6.37 27.69
CA ASN A 359 2.25 -7.74 27.79
C ASN A 359 3.33 -8.03 26.73
N THR A 360 4.58 -8.21 27.17
CA THR A 360 5.71 -8.44 26.26
C THR A 360 5.74 -9.84 25.65
N ASP A 361 5.11 -10.86 26.24
CA ASP A 361 4.97 -12.18 25.63
C ASP A 361 4.07 -12.11 24.39
N SER A 362 2.91 -11.49 24.57
CA SER A 362 1.96 -11.23 23.48
C SER A 362 2.60 -10.36 22.40
N ALA A 363 3.35 -9.32 22.80
CA ALA A 363 4.06 -8.45 21.87
C ALA A 363 5.11 -9.20 21.04
N MET A 364 5.92 -10.06 21.67
CA MET A 364 6.91 -10.88 20.98
C MET A 364 6.25 -11.81 19.95
N GLN A 365 5.19 -12.50 20.35
CA GLN A 365 4.46 -13.40 19.45
C GLN A 365 3.87 -12.65 18.24
N LEU A 366 3.23 -11.49 18.48
CA LEU A 366 2.69 -10.65 17.42
C LEU A 366 3.77 -10.12 16.49
N LEU A 367 4.93 -9.72 17.04
CA LEU A 367 6.06 -9.26 16.26
C LEU A 367 6.63 -10.36 15.36
N GLU A 368 6.72 -11.60 15.85
CA GLU A 368 7.14 -12.75 15.05
C GLU A 368 6.13 -13.09 13.95
N TYR A 369 4.83 -13.06 14.24
CA TYR A 369 3.79 -13.23 13.21
C TYR A 369 3.81 -12.12 12.17
N LEU A 370 4.06 -10.87 12.59
CA LEU A 370 4.19 -9.74 11.68
C LEU A 370 5.44 -9.89 10.80
N ALA A 371 6.54 -10.37 11.38
CA ALA A 371 7.78 -10.60 10.65
C ALA A 371 7.63 -11.73 9.60
N GLU A 372 6.89 -12.78 9.91
CA GLU A 372 6.55 -13.86 8.98
C GLU A 372 5.63 -13.34 7.85
N ALA A 373 4.56 -12.63 8.20
CA ALA A 373 3.59 -12.14 7.22
C ALA A 373 4.14 -11.01 6.34
N ARG A 374 4.91 -10.08 6.92
CA ARG A 374 5.45 -8.89 6.25
C ARG A 374 6.73 -8.38 6.92
N PRO A 375 7.90 -8.96 6.60
CA PRO A 375 9.19 -8.64 7.22
C PRO A 375 9.48 -7.14 7.39
N LYS A 376 9.27 -6.37 6.33
CA LYS A 376 9.54 -4.93 6.33
C LYS A 376 8.66 -4.16 7.33
N SER A 377 7.41 -4.57 7.52
CA SER A 377 6.51 -3.93 8.49
C SER A 377 6.92 -4.23 9.94
N ALA A 378 7.52 -5.40 10.21
CA ALA A 378 8.10 -5.69 11.52
C ALA A 378 9.36 -4.85 11.77
N GLU A 379 10.24 -4.71 10.76
CA GLU A 379 11.39 -3.81 10.83
C GLU A 379 10.95 -2.37 11.12
N ASP A 380 10.01 -1.83 10.33
CA ASP A 380 9.53 -0.46 10.48
C ASP A 380 8.88 -0.25 11.86
N TRP A 381 8.09 -1.21 12.34
CA TRP A 381 7.50 -1.12 13.68
C TRP A 381 8.57 -1.09 14.78
N LEU A 382 9.62 -1.91 14.70
CA LEU A 382 10.76 -1.85 15.63
C LEU A 382 11.46 -0.49 15.59
N GLN A 383 11.75 0.01 14.38
CA GLN A 383 12.55 1.21 14.17
C GLN A 383 11.78 2.51 14.43
N TYR A 384 10.45 2.50 14.35
CA TYR A 384 9.62 3.69 14.55
C TYR A 384 8.77 3.60 15.81
N SER A 385 8.03 2.52 16.03
CA SER A 385 7.13 2.41 17.19
C SER A 385 7.88 2.03 18.47
N LEU A 386 8.64 0.93 18.47
CA LEU A 386 9.34 0.48 19.68
C LEU A 386 10.45 1.45 20.09
N ALA A 387 11.21 1.96 19.13
CA ALA A 387 12.32 2.89 19.38
C ALA A 387 11.86 4.16 20.13
N GLN A 388 10.67 4.69 19.81
CA GLN A 388 10.11 5.84 20.53
C GLN A 388 9.91 5.53 22.02
N GLY A 389 9.42 4.33 22.36
CA GLY A 389 9.25 3.90 23.75
C GLY A 389 10.54 3.81 24.56
N LEU A 390 11.71 3.70 23.90
CA LEU A 390 13.02 3.69 24.55
C LEU A 390 13.60 5.09 24.71
N PHE A 391 13.52 5.91 23.65
CA PHE A 391 14.35 7.12 23.52
C PHE A 391 13.57 8.43 23.61
N VAL A 392 12.25 8.42 23.45
CA VAL A 392 11.40 9.59 23.66
C VAL A 392 10.98 9.61 25.13
N LYS A 393 11.71 10.39 25.94
CA LYS A 393 11.45 10.52 27.38
C LYS A 393 10.39 11.60 27.62
N TYR A 394 9.23 11.22 28.17
CA TYR A 394 8.22 12.17 28.65
C TYR A 394 8.70 12.77 29.97
N ASP A 395 9.05 14.05 29.97
CA ASP A 395 9.32 14.78 31.21
C ASP A 395 8.02 15.25 31.90
N SER A 396 8.17 15.82 33.10
CA SER A 396 7.04 16.31 33.89
C SER A 396 6.26 17.44 33.22
N ALA A 397 6.92 18.26 32.39
CA ALA A 397 6.29 19.36 31.68
C ALA A 397 5.46 18.84 30.49
N MET A 398 6.01 17.93 29.69
CA MET A 398 5.31 17.26 28.59
C MET A 398 4.10 16.48 29.10
N LEU A 399 4.22 15.80 30.24
CA LEU A 399 3.10 15.07 30.84
C LEU A 399 2.01 16.01 31.36
N ALA A 400 2.39 17.17 31.91
CA ALA A 400 1.44 18.19 32.34
C ALA A 400 0.68 18.81 31.16
N GLU A 401 1.39 19.13 30.07
CA GLU A 401 0.80 19.63 28.82
C GLU A 401 -0.15 18.60 28.18
N ALA A 402 0.29 17.34 28.07
CA ALA A 402 -0.53 16.25 27.56
C ALA A 402 -1.81 16.07 28.41
N THR A 403 -1.68 16.13 29.74
CA THR A 403 -2.84 16.08 30.64
C THR A 403 -3.79 17.24 30.38
N ALA A 404 -3.28 18.47 30.26
CA ALA A 404 -4.12 19.64 30.00
C ALA A 404 -4.86 19.51 28.66
N SER A 405 -4.18 19.00 27.63
CA SER A 405 -4.79 18.70 26.33
C SER A 405 -5.89 17.64 26.43
N TRP A 406 -5.69 16.56 27.17
CA TRP A 406 -6.72 15.52 27.36
C TRP A 406 -7.94 16.05 28.13
N LYS A 407 -7.71 16.89 29.14
CA LYS A 407 -8.80 17.59 29.86
C LYS A 407 -9.58 18.52 28.94
N ALA A 408 -8.88 19.30 28.11
CA ALA A 408 -9.50 20.18 27.13
C ALA A 408 -10.29 19.41 26.06
N ALA A 409 -9.88 18.17 25.75
CA ALA A 409 -10.59 17.25 24.86
C ALA A 409 -11.80 16.56 25.53
N GLY A 410 -12.07 16.80 26.83
CA GLY A 410 -13.21 16.24 27.55
C GLY A 410 -13.01 14.81 28.04
N GLU A 411 -11.77 14.32 28.15
CA GLU A 411 -11.48 12.97 28.63
C GLU A 411 -11.72 12.83 30.15
N SER A 412 -12.17 11.65 30.59
CA SER A 412 -12.43 11.39 32.02
C SER A 412 -11.14 11.30 32.84
N GLU A 413 -11.20 11.64 34.14
CA GLU A 413 -10.05 11.53 35.04
C GLU A 413 -9.51 10.09 35.13
N GLU A 414 -10.37 9.09 35.01
CA GLU A 414 -10.00 7.67 34.96
C GLU A 414 -9.16 7.35 33.70
N LYS A 415 -9.58 7.85 32.52
CA LYS A 415 -8.84 7.66 31.26
C LYS A 415 -7.52 8.42 31.28
N ILE A 416 -7.50 9.63 31.83
CA ILE A 416 -6.27 10.42 32.02
C ILE A 416 -5.30 9.68 32.96
N ALA A 417 -5.77 9.09 34.05
CA ALA A 417 -4.95 8.30 34.96
C ALA A 417 -4.38 7.05 34.25
N ALA A 418 -5.17 6.36 33.43
CA ALA A 418 -4.72 5.23 32.64
C ALA A 418 -3.63 5.62 31.61
N LEU A 419 -3.81 6.74 30.90
CA LEU A 419 -2.81 7.25 29.94
C LEU A 419 -1.51 7.63 30.64
N ARG A 420 -1.58 8.27 31.81
CA ARG A 420 -0.39 8.59 32.63
C ARG A 420 0.35 7.33 33.10
N HIS A 421 -0.40 6.34 33.58
CA HIS A 421 0.18 5.06 33.97
C HIS A 421 0.86 4.37 32.78
N GLN A 422 0.22 4.36 31.61
CA GLN A 422 0.79 3.83 30.39
C GLN A 422 2.14 4.50 30.06
N VAL A 423 2.22 5.83 30.07
CA VAL A 423 3.47 6.57 29.85
C VAL A 423 4.55 6.16 30.87
N SER A 424 4.18 5.93 32.13
CA SER A 424 5.14 5.57 33.19
C SER A 424 5.78 4.18 33.01
N ILE A 425 5.08 3.22 32.38
CA ILE A 425 5.57 1.84 32.24
C ILE A 425 6.22 1.56 30.88
N GLN A 426 5.96 2.40 29.87
CA GLN A 426 6.38 2.18 28.47
C GLN A 426 7.88 1.92 28.33
N ALA A 427 8.73 2.71 29.00
CA ALA A 427 10.18 2.57 28.89
C ALA A 427 10.70 1.21 29.40
N GLY A 428 10.15 0.74 30.53
CA GLY A 428 10.52 -0.57 31.10
C GLY A 428 10.08 -1.73 30.22
N GLN A 429 8.87 -1.65 29.66
CA GLN A 429 8.34 -2.67 28.75
C GLN A 429 9.10 -2.68 27.43
N ALA A 430 9.44 -1.51 26.89
CA ALA A 430 10.23 -1.37 25.68
C ALA A 430 11.62 -2.00 25.87
N SER A 431 12.27 -1.72 27.01
CA SER A 431 13.57 -2.29 27.38
C SER A 431 13.54 -3.81 27.48
N THR A 432 12.46 -4.36 28.06
CA THR A 432 12.26 -5.81 28.17
C THR A 432 12.03 -6.42 26.79
N LEU A 433 11.15 -5.83 25.99
CA LEU A 433 10.80 -6.32 24.66
C LEU A 433 12.01 -6.33 23.72
N ILE A 434 12.82 -5.27 23.71
CA ILE A 434 13.99 -5.20 22.84
C ILE A 434 15.05 -6.25 23.22
N GLY A 435 15.26 -6.49 24.52
CA GLY A 435 16.15 -7.55 25.00
C GLY A 435 15.72 -8.93 24.47
N ARG A 436 14.42 -9.24 24.56
CA ARG A 436 13.84 -10.48 24.02
C ARG A 436 13.94 -10.57 22.51
N ALA A 437 13.71 -9.46 21.81
CA ALA A 437 13.76 -9.42 20.35
C ALA A 437 15.17 -9.79 19.82
N THR A 438 16.24 -9.42 20.52
CA THR A 438 17.61 -9.86 20.16
C THR A 438 17.88 -11.35 20.35
N GLN A 439 17.01 -12.07 21.05
CA GLN A 439 17.08 -13.52 21.26
C GLN A 439 16.07 -14.28 20.40
N SER A 440 15.26 -13.59 19.59
CA SER A 440 14.24 -14.23 18.76
C SER A 440 14.86 -15.22 17.77
N GLY A 441 14.16 -16.34 17.56
CA GLY A 441 14.48 -17.29 16.50
C GLY A 441 14.31 -16.68 15.11
N HIS A 442 13.41 -15.69 14.97
CA HIS A 442 13.13 -15.05 13.69
C HIS A 442 14.26 -14.07 13.30
N PRO A 443 14.96 -14.28 12.17
CA PRO A 443 16.16 -13.52 11.82
C PRO A 443 15.90 -12.02 11.62
N VAL A 444 14.75 -11.65 11.04
CA VAL A 444 14.38 -10.23 10.83
C VAL A 444 14.26 -9.49 12.17
N VAL A 445 13.57 -10.09 13.14
CA VAL A 445 13.36 -9.50 14.47
C VAL A 445 14.69 -9.34 15.18
N ARG A 446 15.49 -10.40 15.23
CA ARG A 446 16.81 -10.40 15.87
C ARG A 446 17.75 -9.35 15.25
N ASN A 447 17.88 -9.35 13.93
CA ASN A 447 18.85 -8.50 13.24
C ASN A 447 18.46 -7.02 13.30
N ALA A 448 17.16 -6.70 13.18
CA ALA A 448 16.67 -5.33 13.29
C ALA A 448 16.79 -4.76 14.71
N SER A 449 16.79 -5.63 15.72
CA SER A 449 16.81 -5.24 17.13
C SER A 449 18.21 -4.95 17.69
N ARG A 450 19.24 -5.62 17.16
CA ARG A 450 20.58 -5.64 17.77
C ARG A 450 21.22 -4.25 17.91
N PRO A 451 21.26 -3.37 16.89
CA PRO A 451 21.90 -2.06 17.04
C PRO A 451 21.18 -1.16 18.06
N MET A 452 19.84 -1.18 18.04
CA MET A 452 19.00 -0.46 19.00
C MET A 452 19.25 -0.93 20.44
N TYR A 453 19.29 -2.25 20.64
CA TYR A 453 19.56 -2.86 21.94
C TYR A 453 20.89 -2.38 22.52
N LEU A 454 21.98 -2.42 21.74
CA LEU A 454 23.31 -2.03 22.21
C LEU A 454 23.37 -0.54 22.58
N SER A 455 22.77 0.34 21.77
CA SER A 455 22.69 1.77 22.10
C SER A 455 21.87 2.02 23.38
N HIS A 456 20.75 1.30 23.56
CA HIS A 456 19.94 1.40 24.78
C HIS A 456 20.70 0.87 26.01
N GLN A 457 21.42 -0.25 25.88
CA GLN A 457 22.24 -0.77 26.97
C GLN A 457 23.30 0.26 27.41
N ALA A 458 23.92 0.98 26.47
CA ALA A 458 24.89 2.03 26.82
C ALA A 458 24.26 3.14 27.69
N GLU A 459 23.01 3.54 27.45
CA GLU A 459 22.32 4.54 28.27
C GLU A 459 22.14 4.08 29.73
N LEU A 460 21.93 2.78 29.92
CA LEU A 460 21.71 2.17 31.23
C LEU A 460 23.02 1.91 32.01
N GLN A 461 24.16 1.83 31.32
CA GLN A 461 25.44 1.53 31.96
C GLN A 461 26.16 2.79 32.45
N GLY A 462 26.79 2.69 33.62
CA GLY A 462 27.64 3.74 34.20
C GLY A 462 29.13 3.42 34.21
N HIS A 463 29.51 2.15 34.01
CA HIS A 463 30.89 1.70 34.17
C HIS A 463 31.67 1.77 32.85
N PRO A 464 32.90 2.34 32.83
CA PRO A 464 33.75 2.43 31.63
C PRO A 464 33.93 1.12 30.87
N ASP A 465 34.29 0.03 31.56
CA ASP A 465 34.53 -1.27 30.91
C ASP A 465 33.29 -1.84 30.22
N SER A 466 32.10 -1.61 30.80
CA SER A 466 30.84 -2.05 30.19
C SER A 466 30.52 -1.25 28.94
N LEU A 467 30.76 0.07 28.97
CA LEU A 467 30.61 0.95 27.82
C LEU A 467 31.59 0.59 26.69
N HIS A 468 32.84 0.30 27.03
CA HIS A 468 33.84 -0.19 26.08
C HIS A 468 33.41 -1.50 25.43
N ALA A 469 32.96 -2.47 26.23
CA ALA A 469 32.47 -3.76 25.72
C ALA A 469 31.26 -3.60 24.79
N ILE A 470 30.33 -2.70 25.11
CA ILE A 470 29.19 -2.38 24.24
C ILE A 470 29.66 -1.74 22.92
N ALA A 471 30.61 -0.82 22.97
CA ALA A 471 31.19 -0.22 21.77
C ALA A 471 31.83 -1.29 20.88
N GLN A 472 32.61 -2.23 21.44
CA GLN A 472 33.19 -3.33 20.66
C GLN A 472 32.12 -4.25 20.04
N GLN A 473 31.06 -4.57 20.78
CA GLN A 473 29.93 -5.34 20.25
C GLN A 473 29.19 -4.61 19.13
N PHE A 474 29.05 -3.29 19.23
CA PHE A 474 28.42 -2.49 18.18
C PHE A 474 29.25 -2.51 16.89
N ARG A 475 30.57 -2.40 17.01
CA ARG A 475 31.49 -2.44 15.87
C ARG A 475 31.47 -3.80 15.16
N SER A 476 31.33 -4.88 15.92
CA SER A 476 31.27 -6.25 15.41
C SER A 476 29.91 -6.69 14.83
N LEU A 477 28.91 -5.79 14.79
CA LEU A 477 27.63 -6.05 14.12
C LEU A 477 27.86 -6.51 12.67
N SER A 478 27.13 -7.55 12.27
CA SER A 478 27.15 -8.10 10.92
C SER A 478 26.59 -7.11 9.88
N PRO A 479 26.91 -7.27 8.58
CA PRO A 479 26.35 -6.41 7.53
C PRO A 479 24.81 -6.39 7.49
N ILE A 480 24.17 -7.52 7.81
CA ILE A 480 22.70 -7.60 7.83
C ILE A 480 22.13 -6.82 9.01
N GLU A 481 22.69 -6.96 10.22
CA GLU A 481 22.29 -6.18 11.40
C GLU A 481 22.48 -4.68 11.17
N LYS A 482 23.61 -4.29 10.57
CA LYS A 482 23.88 -2.88 10.23
C LYS A 482 22.82 -2.30 9.29
N LYS A 483 22.40 -3.08 8.28
CA LYS A 483 21.42 -2.67 7.28
C LYS A 483 19.97 -2.68 7.81
N SER A 484 19.50 -3.78 8.38
CA SER A 484 18.11 -3.93 8.83
C SER A 484 17.82 -3.20 10.14
N GLY A 485 18.83 -3.01 11.00
CA GLY A 485 18.67 -2.40 12.32
C GLY A 485 19.02 -0.92 12.39
N ASN A 486 19.08 -0.21 11.26
CA ASN A 486 19.40 1.22 11.20
C ASN A 486 20.64 1.60 12.04
N ALA A 487 21.76 0.89 11.86
CA ALA A 487 22.93 1.09 12.70
C ALA A 487 23.51 2.52 12.63
N GLY A 488 23.27 3.26 11.54
CA GLY A 488 23.66 4.68 11.46
C GLY A 488 23.08 5.53 12.59
N ARG A 489 21.76 5.45 12.83
CA ARG A 489 21.09 6.16 13.93
C ARG A 489 21.70 5.79 15.27
N TYR A 490 21.75 4.49 15.56
CA TYR A 490 22.17 4.00 16.87
C TYR A 490 23.67 4.18 17.12
N ALA A 491 24.50 4.26 16.08
CA ALA A 491 25.90 4.64 16.23
C ALA A 491 26.04 6.10 16.70
N LEU A 492 25.25 7.02 16.15
CA LEU A 492 25.27 8.43 16.56
C LEU A 492 24.69 8.63 17.97
N MET A 493 23.69 7.84 18.35
CA MET A 493 23.18 7.82 19.73
C MET A 493 24.23 7.26 20.69
N LEU A 494 24.84 6.13 20.36
CA LEU A 494 25.91 5.53 21.15
C LEU A 494 27.11 6.48 21.31
N TYR A 495 27.51 7.19 20.25
CA TYR A 495 28.53 8.23 20.31
C TYR A 495 28.22 9.26 21.40
N LYS A 496 27.01 9.82 21.41
CA LYS A 496 26.61 10.82 22.42
C LYS A 496 26.69 10.26 23.82
N THR A 497 26.15 9.06 24.03
CA THR A 497 26.20 8.40 25.35
C THR A 497 27.64 8.19 25.81
N LEU A 498 28.53 7.72 24.93
CA LEU A 498 29.94 7.55 25.27
C LEU A 498 30.63 8.87 25.58
N GLU A 499 30.35 9.93 24.81
CA GLU A 499 30.90 11.27 25.05
C GLU A 499 30.43 11.85 26.40
N GLU A 500 29.13 11.79 26.69
CA GLU A 500 28.52 12.23 27.95
C GLU A 500 29.10 11.48 29.17
N LYS A 501 29.46 10.20 28.98
CA LYS A 501 30.07 9.34 30.02
C LYS A 501 31.61 9.40 30.03
N GLY A 502 32.22 10.30 29.26
CA GLY A 502 33.67 10.53 29.24
C GLY A 502 34.50 9.46 28.52
N GLN A 503 33.88 8.54 27.78
CA GLN A 503 34.55 7.48 27.01
C GLN A 503 34.98 7.98 25.61
N ARG A 504 35.79 9.04 25.57
CA ARG A 504 36.13 9.75 24.32
C ARG A 504 36.78 8.87 23.25
N ALA A 505 37.69 7.97 23.64
CA ALA A 505 38.40 7.12 22.68
C ALA A 505 37.44 6.21 21.89
N ASP A 506 36.48 5.57 22.58
CA ASP A 506 35.46 4.75 21.93
C ASP A 506 34.45 5.63 21.16
N ALA A 507 34.06 6.78 21.70
CA ALA A 507 33.18 7.72 21.03
C ALA A 507 33.75 8.14 19.65
N ASP A 508 35.02 8.59 19.61
CA ASP A 508 35.68 9.02 18.38
C ASP A 508 35.74 7.90 17.32
N ILE A 509 35.99 6.66 17.75
CA ILE A 509 35.99 5.49 16.85
C ILE A 509 34.58 5.26 16.29
N ILE A 510 33.56 5.24 17.14
CA ILE A 510 32.17 5.03 16.72
C ILE A 510 31.72 6.11 15.74
N LEU A 511 32.01 7.39 16.01
CA LEU A 511 31.64 8.48 15.12
C LEU A 511 32.34 8.38 13.76
N LYS A 512 33.63 8.06 13.76
CA LYS A 512 34.40 7.88 12.52
C LYS A 512 33.87 6.73 11.67
N GLU A 513 33.57 5.59 12.27
CA GLU A 513 32.98 4.44 11.57
C GLU A 513 31.57 4.74 11.07
N ALA A 514 30.77 5.47 11.86
CA ALA A 514 29.43 5.92 11.45
C ALA A 514 29.50 6.85 10.23
N ILE A 515 30.38 7.85 10.23
CA ILE A 515 30.62 8.74 9.09
C ILE A 515 30.96 7.92 7.84
N ALA A 516 31.92 7.01 7.92
CA ALA A 516 32.32 6.20 6.76
C ALA A 516 31.17 5.34 6.20
N ALA A 517 30.35 4.74 7.09
CA ALA A 517 29.19 3.95 6.67
C ALA A 517 28.10 4.82 6.03
N LEU A 518 27.82 5.99 6.61
CA LEU A 518 26.81 6.92 6.12
C LEU A 518 27.23 7.60 4.81
N GLU A 519 28.53 7.91 4.62
CA GLU A 519 29.08 8.38 3.34
C GLU A 519 28.80 7.39 2.21
N LYS A 520 28.99 6.09 2.48
CA LYS A 520 28.67 5.03 1.53
C LYS A 520 27.17 4.95 1.24
N GLY A 521 26.31 5.07 2.26
CA GLY A 521 24.85 5.06 2.08
C GLY A 521 24.31 6.27 1.31
N ALA A 522 24.82 7.46 1.61
CA ALA A 522 24.42 8.72 0.98
C ALA A 522 24.86 8.84 -0.49
N THR A 523 25.86 8.06 -0.92
CA THR A 523 26.35 8.03 -2.30
C THR A 523 25.75 6.91 -3.14
N ASP A 524 25.05 5.94 -2.54
CA ASP A 524 24.37 4.86 -3.26
C ASP A 524 23.06 5.35 -3.90
N THR A 525 23.10 5.66 -5.20
CA THR A 525 21.94 6.15 -5.96
C THR A 525 20.84 5.10 -6.15
N LEU A 526 21.09 3.82 -5.87
CA LEU A 526 20.10 2.75 -5.93
C LEU A 526 19.42 2.51 -4.57
N SER A 527 19.98 3.06 -3.49
CA SER A 527 19.41 2.92 -2.15
C SER A 527 18.20 3.82 -1.98
N LYS A 528 17.06 3.23 -1.60
CA LYS A 528 15.87 3.98 -1.18
C LYS A 528 16.08 4.78 0.11
N ARG A 529 17.15 4.47 0.87
CA ARG A 529 17.53 5.14 2.12
C ARG A 529 18.58 6.23 1.93
N ARG A 530 19.03 6.48 0.70
CA ARG A 530 20.12 7.43 0.42
C ARG A 530 19.94 8.78 1.12
N PHE A 531 18.75 9.36 1.05
CA PHE A 531 18.47 10.65 1.70
C PHE A 531 18.39 10.53 3.22
N THR A 532 17.84 9.44 3.75
CA THR A 532 17.87 9.14 5.19
C THR A 532 19.32 9.10 5.72
N ASP A 533 20.20 8.39 5.01
CA ASP A 533 21.61 8.29 5.37
C ASP A 533 22.34 9.65 5.18
N GLN A 534 22.01 10.42 4.14
CA GLN A 534 22.51 11.79 3.93
C GLN A 534 22.14 12.73 5.09
N ASN A 535 20.90 12.66 5.59
CA ASN A 535 20.45 13.48 6.72
C ASN A 535 21.20 13.12 8.01
N MET A 536 21.37 11.83 8.30
CA MET A 536 22.18 11.38 9.45
C MET A 536 23.66 11.75 9.29
N LEU A 537 24.20 11.69 8.06
CA LEU A 537 25.57 12.08 7.77
C LEU A 537 25.80 13.58 8.02
N ALA A 538 24.84 14.43 7.68
CA ALA A 538 24.91 15.87 7.97
C ALA A 538 25.10 16.10 9.46
N TYR A 539 24.36 15.34 10.28
CA TYR A 539 24.51 15.41 11.73
C TYR A 539 25.85 14.85 12.21
N ALA A 540 26.29 13.72 11.68
CA ALA A 540 27.57 13.11 12.02
C ALA A 540 28.75 14.06 11.76
N TYR A 541 28.73 14.78 10.64
CA TYR A 541 29.72 15.83 10.35
C TYR A 541 29.62 17.00 11.33
N TYR A 542 28.42 17.41 11.73
CA TYR A 542 28.26 18.45 12.75
C TYR A 542 28.82 18.03 14.11
N LEU A 543 28.61 16.78 14.53
CA LEU A 543 29.20 16.23 15.75
C LEU A 543 30.73 16.22 15.69
N GLN A 544 31.29 15.85 14.54
CA GLN A 544 32.74 15.89 14.31
C GLN A 544 33.30 17.32 14.34
N TYR A 545 32.54 18.30 13.85
CA TYR A 545 32.87 19.72 13.97
C TYR A 545 32.94 20.14 15.44
N GLU A 546 31.91 19.85 16.24
CA GLU A 546 31.90 20.23 17.66
C GLU A 546 33.03 19.56 18.45
N ALA A 547 33.36 18.29 18.14
CA ALA A 547 34.48 17.59 18.77
C ALA A 547 35.86 18.20 18.44
N LEU A 548 36.06 18.67 17.19
CA LEU A 548 37.33 19.23 16.73
C LEU A 548 37.49 20.73 17.01
N LYS A 549 36.39 21.46 17.18
CA LYS A 549 36.39 22.91 17.36
C LYS A 549 37.35 23.43 18.45
N PRO A 550 37.56 22.74 19.59
CA PRO A 550 38.53 23.20 20.60
C PRO A 550 40.00 22.98 20.23
N THR A 551 40.32 22.06 19.32
CA THR A 551 41.69 21.57 19.09
C THR A 551 42.22 21.82 17.67
N ASP A 552 41.36 21.74 16.65
CA ASP A 552 41.70 21.99 15.25
C ASP A 552 40.56 22.74 14.55
N LYS A 553 40.61 24.08 14.64
CA LYS A 553 39.61 24.97 14.06
C LYS A 553 39.48 24.81 12.54
N ARG A 554 40.58 24.55 11.82
CA ARG A 554 40.57 24.42 10.36
C ARG A 554 39.86 23.15 9.93
N LEU A 555 40.18 22.04 10.57
CA LEU A 555 39.52 20.76 10.29
C LEU A 555 38.06 20.78 10.75
N ALA A 556 37.78 21.39 11.90
CA ALA A 556 36.41 21.61 12.37
C ALA A 556 35.57 22.37 11.33
N MET A 557 36.08 23.47 10.79
CA MET A 557 35.40 24.23 9.73
C MET A 557 35.17 23.42 8.45
N THR A 558 36.06 22.48 8.13
CA THR A 558 35.88 21.56 6.99
C THR A 558 34.68 20.66 7.22
N TYR A 559 34.50 20.11 8.43
CA TYR A 559 33.34 19.28 8.75
C TYR A 559 32.04 20.07 8.82
N LEU A 560 32.06 21.29 9.34
CA LEU A 560 30.88 22.15 9.34
C LEU A 560 30.44 22.52 7.92
N SER A 561 31.41 22.79 7.03
CA SER A 561 31.15 22.99 5.61
C SER A 561 30.51 21.76 4.96
N LYS A 562 31.03 20.56 5.26
CA LYS A 562 30.43 19.30 4.78
C LYS A 562 29.00 19.13 5.29
N ALA A 563 28.75 19.33 6.58
CA ALA A 563 27.41 19.24 7.18
C ALA A 563 26.40 20.17 6.49
N SER A 564 26.81 21.44 6.30
CA SER A 564 26.03 22.45 5.55
C SER A 564 25.77 22.02 4.10
N ALA A 565 26.79 21.50 3.40
CA ALA A 565 26.67 21.12 2.01
C ALA A 565 25.64 20.00 1.79
N ILE A 566 25.67 18.95 2.61
CA ILE A 566 24.78 17.79 2.44
C ILE A 566 23.45 17.90 3.18
N SER A 567 23.22 18.98 3.93
CA SER A 567 21.90 19.26 4.52
C SER A 567 20.83 19.25 3.40
N PRO A 568 19.60 18.78 3.67
CA PRO A 568 18.53 18.72 2.67
C PRO A 568 18.32 20.04 1.93
N ARG A 569 17.95 19.93 0.64
CA ARG A 569 17.70 21.09 -0.24
C ARG A 569 16.31 21.09 -0.89
N SER A 570 15.54 20.05 -0.67
CA SER A 570 14.20 19.92 -1.23
C SER A 570 13.36 18.97 -0.39
N SER A 571 12.04 19.04 -0.56
CA SER A 571 11.10 18.09 0.03
C SER A 571 11.38 16.63 -0.36
N THR A 572 12.04 16.38 -1.51
CA THR A 572 12.43 15.02 -1.91
C THR A 572 13.58 14.48 -1.06
N GLU A 573 14.50 15.35 -0.63
CA GLU A 573 15.59 15.00 0.28
C GLU A 573 15.11 14.90 1.74
N LEU A 574 13.96 15.49 2.05
CA LEU A 574 13.26 15.37 3.32
C LEU A 574 12.34 14.14 3.31
N THR A 575 12.88 12.99 3.67
CA THR A 575 12.09 11.75 3.77
C THR A 575 11.39 11.64 5.12
N ASN A 576 10.25 10.93 5.17
CA ASN A 576 9.56 10.63 6.42
C ASN A 576 10.47 9.92 7.44
N ASP A 577 11.35 9.02 6.98
CA ASP A 577 12.30 8.31 7.85
C ASP A 577 13.27 9.30 8.53
N SER A 578 13.72 10.32 7.80
CA SER A 578 14.60 11.36 8.33
C SER A 578 13.96 12.16 9.47
N PHE A 579 12.64 12.35 9.47
CA PHE A 579 11.95 13.03 10.58
C PHE A 579 12.13 12.24 11.89
N TYR A 580 11.88 10.94 11.88
CA TYR A 580 12.07 10.08 13.05
C TYR A 580 13.53 10.09 13.54
N ASP A 581 14.49 10.02 12.62
CA ASP A 581 15.91 10.11 12.95
C ASP A 581 16.24 11.44 13.65
N ARG A 582 15.76 12.58 13.12
CA ARG A 582 16.02 13.90 13.71
C ARG A 582 15.45 14.03 15.13
N VAL A 583 14.24 13.52 15.35
CA VAL A 583 13.61 13.52 16.68
C VAL A 583 14.43 12.70 17.67
N MET A 584 14.80 11.46 17.32
CA MET A 584 15.60 10.59 18.20
C MET A 584 17.01 11.13 18.44
N LEU A 585 17.66 11.64 17.41
CA LEU A 585 19.00 12.18 17.48
C LEU A 585 19.04 13.59 18.08
N LYS A 586 17.90 14.27 18.22
CA LYS A 586 17.82 15.71 18.53
C LYS A 586 18.72 16.54 17.59
N SER A 587 18.73 16.16 16.32
CA SER A 587 19.52 16.83 15.28
C SER A 587 18.70 17.92 14.58
N LYS A 588 19.37 18.82 13.87
CA LYS A 588 18.73 19.86 13.09
C LYS A 588 18.38 19.34 11.70
N GLU A 589 17.46 20.03 11.05
CA GLU A 589 17.16 19.77 9.64
C GLU A 589 18.31 20.22 8.74
N SER A 590 18.89 21.38 9.02
CA SER A 590 19.99 21.95 8.27
C SER A 590 21.06 22.51 9.21
N TYR A 591 22.30 22.54 8.72
CA TYR A 591 23.46 23.13 9.38
C TYR A 591 24.03 24.35 8.62
N ARG A 592 23.27 24.91 7.66
CA ARG A 592 23.72 26.06 6.86
C ARG A 592 23.83 27.33 7.69
N GLU A 593 22.94 27.53 8.66
CA GLU A 593 22.97 28.73 9.51
C GLU A 593 24.23 28.76 10.38
N GLU A 594 24.61 27.63 11.00
CA GLU A 594 25.82 27.49 11.79
C GLU A 594 27.06 27.73 10.95
N PHE A 595 27.09 27.17 9.74
CA PHE A 595 28.20 27.37 8.83
C PHE A 595 28.32 28.82 8.38
N ALA A 596 27.21 29.47 8.02
CA ALA A 596 27.19 30.89 7.68
C ALA A 596 27.67 31.75 8.86
N ALA A 597 27.16 31.50 10.07
CA ALA A 597 27.58 32.21 11.28
C ALA A 597 29.08 32.00 11.60
N ALA A 598 29.63 30.82 11.33
CA ALA A 598 31.04 30.53 11.49
C ALA A 598 31.89 31.26 10.42
N LEU A 599 31.48 31.26 9.15
CA LEU A 599 32.14 31.99 8.07
C LEU A 599 32.23 33.49 8.35
N VAL A 600 31.14 34.08 8.87
CA VAL A 600 31.13 35.50 9.29
C VAL A 600 32.19 35.77 10.36
N LYS A 601 32.34 34.89 11.35
CA LYS A 601 33.36 35.05 12.40
C LYS A 601 34.79 34.96 11.85
N GLU A 602 35.00 34.21 10.77
CA GLU A 602 36.27 34.14 10.06
C GLU A 602 36.48 35.28 9.03
N GLY A 603 35.48 36.16 8.85
CA GLY A 603 35.54 37.26 7.89
C GLY A 603 35.13 36.90 6.46
N ASP A 604 34.65 35.68 6.20
CA ASP A 604 34.16 35.26 4.88
C ASP A 604 32.67 35.55 4.69
N THR A 605 32.31 36.83 4.79
CA THR A 605 30.94 37.32 4.66
C THR A 605 30.31 36.99 3.31
N LYS A 606 31.11 36.97 2.23
CA LYS A 606 30.62 36.70 0.87
C LYS A 606 30.13 35.26 0.75
N GLU A 607 30.89 34.30 1.26
CA GLU A 607 30.47 32.90 1.24
C GLU A 607 29.32 32.66 2.21
N ALA A 608 29.32 33.31 3.39
CA ALA A 608 28.21 33.24 4.34
C ALA A 608 26.87 33.65 3.69
N MET A 609 26.85 34.74 2.92
CA MET A 609 25.65 35.16 2.19
C MET A 609 25.20 34.09 1.19
N LYS A 610 26.11 33.47 0.42
CA LYS A 610 25.71 32.38 -0.51
C LYS A 610 25.08 31.20 0.22
N VAL A 611 25.61 30.81 1.38
CA VAL A 611 25.08 29.72 2.19
C VAL A 611 23.67 30.05 2.69
N LEU A 612 23.44 31.28 3.18
CA LEU A 612 22.10 31.74 3.59
C LEU A 612 21.12 31.77 2.40
N ALA A 613 21.59 32.16 1.21
CA ALA A 613 20.75 32.14 0.02
C ALA A 613 20.32 30.72 -0.38
N GLN A 614 21.23 29.74 -0.29
CA GLN A 614 20.90 28.34 -0.54
C GLN A 614 19.87 27.79 0.43
N GLU A 615 19.92 28.21 1.70
CA GLU A 615 18.98 27.80 2.75
C GLU A 615 17.56 28.32 2.43
N ILE A 616 17.41 29.59 2.05
CA ILE A 616 16.11 30.16 1.62
C ILE A 616 15.62 29.48 0.33
N ASN A 617 16.50 29.17 -0.62
CA ASN A 617 16.09 28.51 -1.86
C ASN A 617 15.54 27.10 -1.63
N ALA A 618 16.04 26.41 -0.61
CA ALA A 618 15.58 25.08 -0.22
C ALA A 618 14.24 25.14 0.51
N GLU A 619 14.08 26.12 1.42
CA GLU A 619 12.87 26.33 2.20
C GLU A 619 12.51 27.83 2.18
N PRO A 620 11.69 28.30 1.23
CA PRO A 620 11.40 29.73 1.13
C PRO A 620 10.66 30.31 2.36
N GLY A 621 9.96 29.46 3.12
CA GLY A 621 9.20 29.85 4.31
C GLY A 621 10.05 30.31 5.51
N ILE A 622 11.35 30.00 5.54
CA ILE A 622 12.26 30.43 6.63
C ILE A 622 12.90 31.80 6.39
N LEU A 623 12.54 32.50 5.31
CA LEU A 623 13.03 33.85 5.01
C LEU A 623 12.99 34.80 6.23
N PRO A 624 11.95 34.83 7.09
CA PRO A 624 11.93 35.71 8.27
C PRO A 624 12.97 35.31 9.32
N MET A 625 13.21 34.00 9.50
CA MET A 625 14.26 33.51 10.40
C MET A 625 15.64 33.87 9.86
N VAL A 626 15.86 33.69 8.56
CA VAL A 626 17.12 34.07 7.92
C VAL A 626 17.33 35.58 7.97
N GLN A 627 16.28 36.39 7.86
CA GLN A 627 16.37 37.85 8.03
C GLN A 627 16.83 38.23 9.44
N GLN A 628 16.32 37.57 10.49
CA GLN A 628 16.76 37.78 11.87
C GLN A 628 18.23 37.38 12.05
N SER A 629 18.61 36.20 11.55
CA SER A 629 20.00 35.72 11.62
C SER A 629 20.94 36.59 10.80
N PHE A 630 20.51 37.08 9.64
CA PHE A 630 21.26 38.04 8.84
C PHE A 630 21.48 39.34 9.61
N ALA A 631 20.45 39.92 10.23
CA ALA A 631 20.60 41.12 11.04
C ALA A 631 21.53 40.90 12.25
N LYS A 632 21.52 39.70 12.83
CA LYS A 632 22.38 39.32 13.96
C LYS A 632 23.85 39.15 13.57
N TYR A 633 24.11 38.44 12.46
CA TYR A 633 25.47 38.07 12.06
C TYR A 633 26.10 39.10 11.12
N LEU A 634 25.30 39.80 10.32
CA LEU A 634 25.73 40.75 9.30
C LEU A 634 25.07 42.13 9.53
N PRO A 635 25.18 42.74 10.73
CA PRO A 635 24.43 43.95 11.09
C PRO A 635 24.79 45.19 10.26
N ASN A 636 25.92 45.16 9.55
CA ASN A 636 26.41 46.26 8.72
C ASN A 636 26.08 46.08 7.23
N LEU A 637 25.39 45.00 6.85
CA LEU A 637 24.96 44.77 5.47
C LEU A 637 23.46 45.04 5.32
N ASP A 638 23.08 45.56 4.16
CA ASP A 638 21.68 45.73 3.82
C ASP A 638 21.08 44.38 3.39
N PHE A 639 20.01 43.98 4.07
CA PHE A 639 19.27 42.77 3.73
C PHE A 639 18.65 42.87 2.34
N LYS A 640 18.23 44.06 1.90
CA LYS A 640 17.69 44.27 0.56
C LYS A 640 18.73 44.00 -0.53
N ASP A 641 19.98 44.41 -0.30
CA ASP A 641 21.09 44.10 -1.20
C ASP A 641 21.40 42.60 -1.24
N PHE A 642 21.33 41.91 -0.10
CA PHE A 642 21.47 40.45 -0.06
C PHE A 642 20.42 39.76 -0.94
N ILE A 643 19.15 40.16 -0.80
CA ILE A 643 18.04 39.58 -1.58
C ILE A 643 18.23 39.82 -3.08
N THR A 644 18.56 41.06 -3.46
CA THR A 644 18.62 41.48 -4.87
C THR A 644 19.91 41.01 -5.56
N ASN A 645 21.04 41.00 -4.85
CA ASN A 645 22.35 40.75 -5.46
C ASN A 645 22.90 39.35 -5.17
N THR A 646 22.35 38.62 -4.20
CA THR A 646 22.80 37.25 -3.87
C THR A 646 21.68 36.23 -4.03
N LEU A 647 20.55 36.41 -3.35
CA LEU A 647 19.47 35.41 -3.33
C LEU A 647 18.82 35.23 -4.70
N THR A 648 18.16 36.26 -5.22
CA THR A 648 17.44 36.19 -6.51
C THR A 648 18.37 35.86 -7.68
N ARG A 649 19.62 36.34 -7.67
CA ARG A 649 20.62 35.97 -8.68
C ARG A 649 20.99 34.49 -8.70
N SER A 650 20.79 33.77 -7.59
CA SER A 650 21.00 32.33 -7.52
C SER A 650 19.83 31.51 -8.07
N TRP A 651 18.69 32.14 -8.34
CA TRP A 651 17.52 31.50 -8.93
C TRP A 651 17.67 31.28 -10.43
N LYS A 652 16.88 30.36 -10.98
CA LYS A 652 16.86 30.08 -12.42
C LYS A 652 16.11 31.17 -13.17
N GLU A 653 16.48 31.41 -14.42
CA GLU A 653 15.67 32.25 -15.32
C GLU A 653 14.29 31.62 -15.51
N ALA A 654 13.23 32.44 -15.40
CA ALA A 654 11.89 32.01 -15.73
C ALA A 654 11.75 31.93 -17.26
N PRO A 655 11.34 30.79 -17.83
CA PRO A 655 11.07 30.69 -19.27
C PRO A 655 10.00 31.72 -19.67
N ASP A 656 10.29 32.54 -20.67
CA ASP A 656 9.28 33.43 -21.24
C ASP A 656 8.25 32.61 -22.05
N PHE A 657 7.03 33.11 -22.12
CA PHE A 657 5.95 32.50 -22.89
C PHE A 657 4.99 33.56 -23.39
N THR A 658 4.21 33.21 -24.42
CA THR A 658 3.07 34.00 -24.88
C THR A 658 1.90 33.04 -25.06
N LEU A 659 0.85 33.20 -24.26
CA LEU A 659 -0.29 32.28 -24.20
C LEU A 659 -1.60 33.04 -24.38
N ALA A 660 -2.57 32.40 -25.04
CA ALA A 660 -3.92 32.93 -25.12
C ALA A 660 -4.65 32.79 -23.77
N GLY A 661 -5.45 33.78 -23.42
CA GLY A 661 -6.34 33.75 -22.26
C GLY A 661 -7.61 32.94 -22.53
N TYR A 662 -8.28 32.49 -21.46
CA TYR A 662 -9.59 31.84 -21.59
C TYR A 662 -10.67 32.74 -22.21
N ASN A 663 -10.47 34.06 -22.14
CA ASN A 663 -11.34 35.11 -22.65
C ASN A 663 -10.87 35.70 -24.00
N GLY A 664 -9.88 35.07 -24.66
CA GLY A 664 -9.32 35.55 -25.93
C GLY A 664 -8.25 36.64 -25.80
N GLY A 665 -7.87 37.06 -24.59
CA GLY A 665 -6.70 37.92 -24.35
C GLY A 665 -5.38 37.20 -24.67
N THR A 666 -4.26 37.91 -24.58
CA THR A 666 -2.91 37.32 -24.67
C THR A 666 -2.09 37.72 -23.45
N TYR A 667 -1.39 36.77 -22.86
CA TYR A 667 -0.53 36.97 -21.69
C TYR A 667 0.90 36.61 -22.04
N LYS A 668 1.83 37.52 -21.77
CA LYS A 668 3.27 37.29 -21.91
C LYS A 668 3.97 37.49 -20.58
N LEU A 669 4.84 36.56 -20.19
CA LEU A 669 5.52 36.68 -18.89
C LEU A 669 6.43 37.91 -18.83
N SER A 670 7.05 38.28 -19.95
CA SER A 670 7.87 39.50 -20.04
C SER A 670 7.12 40.79 -19.72
N ASP A 671 5.80 40.82 -19.84
CA ASP A 671 5.00 42.03 -19.57
C ASP A 671 4.95 42.37 -18.08
N PHE A 672 5.34 41.43 -17.22
CA PHE A 672 5.41 41.60 -15.77
C PHE A 672 6.82 41.92 -15.26
N ARG A 673 7.80 42.21 -16.14
CA ARG A 673 9.15 42.61 -15.71
C ARG A 673 9.09 43.85 -14.81
N GLY A 674 9.95 43.88 -13.79
CA GLY A 674 9.93 44.91 -12.74
C GLY A 674 8.98 44.60 -11.59
N LYS A 675 8.12 43.56 -11.68
CA LYS A 675 7.20 43.15 -10.62
C LYS A 675 7.57 41.79 -10.03
N TRP A 676 7.22 41.58 -8.78
CA TRP A 676 7.10 40.25 -8.20
C TRP A 676 5.86 39.56 -8.74
N VAL A 677 5.98 38.37 -9.32
CA VAL A 677 4.84 37.65 -9.92
C VAL A 677 4.60 36.35 -9.17
N LEU A 678 3.36 36.15 -8.72
CA LEU A 678 2.89 34.82 -8.32
C LEU A 678 2.28 34.12 -9.54
N LEU A 679 2.94 33.07 -10.00
CA LEU A 679 2.52 32.25 -11.14
C LEU A 679 1.94 30.92 -10.66
N ASP A 680 0.70 30.62 -11.03
CA ASP A 680 -0.03 29.43 -10.60
C ASP A 680 -0.34 28.47 -11.76
N PHE A 681 -0.01 27.19 -11.62
CA PHE A 681 -0.36 26.14 -12.58
C PHE A 681 -1.44 25.23 -11.99
N TRP A 682 -2.57 25.10 -12.69
CA TRP A 682 -3.76 24.38 -12.19
C TRP A 682 -4.62 23.78 -13.32
N GLY A 683 -5.74 23.12 -12.99
CA GLY A 683 -6.74 22.66 -13.96
C GLY A 683 -8.11 22.37 -13.33
N THR A 684 -9.19 22.45 -14.11
CA THR A 684 -10.57 22.22 -13.62
C THR A 684 -10.82 20.77 -13.14
N TRP A 685 -10.01 19.84 -13.63
CA TRP A 685 -10.02 18.43 -13.26
C TRP A 685 -9.23 18.12 -11.95
N CYS A 686 -8.49 19.10 -11.41
CA CYS A 686 -7.63 18.94 -10.24
C CYS A 686 -8.37 19.30 -8.94
N ASN A 687 -8.76 18.30 -8.14
CA ASN A 687 -9.49 18.52 -6.89
C ASN A 687 -8.73 19.38 -5.86
N PRO A 688 -7.42 19.16 -5.58
CA PRO A 688 -6.66 20.03 -4.68
C PRO A 688 -6.61 21.48 -5.18
N CYS A 689 -6.43 21.70 -6.48
CA CYS A 689 -6.42 23.03 -7.08
C CYS A 689 -7.74 23.77 -6.83
N ARG A 690 -8.88 23.09 -7.05
CA ARG A 690 -10.21 23.67 -6.82
C ARG A 690 -10.43 24.11 -5.37
N LYS A 691 -9.82 23.42 -4.40
CA LYS A 691 -9.89 23.81 -2.98
C LYS A 691 -9.13 25.11 -2.69
N GLU A 692 -8.08 25.43 -3.46
CA GLU A 692 -7.29 26.66 -3.30
C GLU A 692 -7.88 27.87 -4.03
N LEU A 693 -8.74 27.67 -5.04
CA LEU A 693 -9.28 28.76 -5.87
C LEU A 693 -9.94 29.93 -5.09
N PRO A 694 -10.69 29.71 -3.99
CA PRO A 694 -11.21 30.81 -3.19
C PRO A 694 -10.09 31.72 -2.64
N GLN A 695 -8.98 31.14 -2.19
CA GLN A 695 -7.84 31.90 -1.68
C GLN A 695 -7.07 32.57 -2.81
N ILE A 696 -6.94 31.91 -3.96
CA ILE A 696 -6.31 32.47 -5.16
C ILE A 696 -7.07 33.71 -5.64
N ASP A 697 -8.39 33.64 -5.72
CA ASP A 697 -9.20 34.79 -6.14
C ASP A 697 -9.05 35.97 -5.16
N GLN A 698 -8.99 35.69 -3.85
CA GLN A 698 -8.74 36.73 -2.84
C GLN A 698 -7.39 37.42 -3.04
N VAL A 699 -6.30 36.65 -3.24
CA VAL A 699 -4.96 37.19 -3.45
C VAL A 699 -4.86 37.92 -4.79
N ALA A 700 -5.39 37.35 -5.88
CA ALA A 700 -5.37 37.99 -7.18
C ALA A 700 -6.08 39.36 -7.16
N LYS A 701 -7.21 39.47 -6.45
CA LYS A 701 -7.92 40.74 -6.24
C LYS A 701 -7.10 41.75 -5.45
N SER A 702 -6.37 41.33 -4.40
CA SER A 702 -5.51 42.26 -3.66
C SER A 702 -4.32 42.76 -4.48
N LEU A 703 -3.88 41.99 -5.48
CA LEU A 703 -2.73 42.34 -6.33
C LEU A 703 -3.09 43.15 -7.59
N GLN A 704 -4.36 43.23 -8.00
CA GLN A 704 -4.78 43.88 -9.25
C GLN A 704 -4.30 45.33 -9.40
N ASN A 705 -4.19 46.07 -8.31
CA ASN A 705 -3.75 47.47 -8.30
C ASN A 705 -2.35 47.69 -7.71
N SER A 706 -1.58 46.61 -7.51
CA SER A 706 -0.23 46.73 -6.97
C SER A 706 0.74 47.23 -8.04
N PRO A 707 1.52 48.30 -7.77
CA PRO A 707 2.52 48.79 -8.71
C PRO A 707 3.66 47.79 -8.91
N ASN A 708 3.96 46.98 -7.89
CA ASN A 708 5.18 46.17 -7.82
C ASN A 708 4.90 44.66 -7.78
N GLU A 709 3.64 44.24 -7.79
CA GLU A 709 3.24 42.84 -7.73
C GLU A 709 2.25 42.49 -8.84
N ALA A 710 2.21 41.22 -9.22
CA ALA A 710 1.27 40.69 -10.19
C ALA A 710 0.91 39.24 -9.89
N PHE A 711 -0.24 38.82 -10.41
CA PHE A 711 -0.71 37.44 -10.38
C PHE A 711 -1.06 36.98 -11.79
N LEU A 712 -0.69 35.75 -12.12
CA LEU A 712 -1.14 35.07 -13.34
C LEU A 712 -1.34 33.59 -13.04
N SER A 713 -2.46 33.03 -13.50
CA SER A 713 -2.67 31.57 -13.46
C SER A 713 -2.66 30.97 -14.86
N ILE A 714 -2.27 29.70 -14.97
CA ILE A 714 -2.19 28.92 -16.21
C ILE A 714 -2.99 27.63 -16.04
N ALA A 715 -4.08 27.52 -16.79
CA ALA A 715 -4.90 26.31 -16.84
C ALA A 715 -4.25 25.26 -17.77
N CYS A 716 -3.94 24.09 -17.22
CA CYS A 716 -3.22 23.00 -17.88
C CYS A 716 -4.14 21.82 -18.21
N PHE A 717 -3.91 21.21 -19.38
CA PHE A 717 -4.71 20.08 -19.87
C PHE A 717 -6.22 20.37 -19.83
N ASP A 718 -6.60 21.59 -20.21
CA ASP A 718 -7.95 22.11 -20.10
C ASP A 718 -8.41 22.83 -21.37
N THR A 719 -9.70 23.16 -21.43
CA THR A 719 -10.33 23.88 -22.53
C THR A 719 -10.87 25.23 -22.04
N PRO A 720 -10.80 26.32 -22.84
CA PRO A 720 -11.31 27.64 -22.44
C PRO A 720 -12.76 27.59 -21.92
N GLU A 721 -13.62 26.75 -22.51
CA GLU A 721 -15.04 26.64 -22.16
C GLU A 721 -15.24 26.07 -20.74
N LYS A 722 -14.43 25.08 -20.36
CA LYS A 722 -14.47 24.48 -19.01
C LYS A 722 -13.96 25.44 -17.96
N VAL A 723 -12.85 26.12 -18.24
CA VAL A 723 -12.30 27.16 -17.37
C VAL A 723 -13.32 28.27 -17.18
N ASN A 724 -13.87 28.82 -18.27
CA ASN A 724 -14.88 29.87 -18.23
C ASN A 724 -16.10 29.45 -17.41
N ARG A 725 -16.60 28.23 -17.60
CA ARG A 725 -17.73 27.69 -16.84
C ARG A 725 -17.44 27.64 -15.33
N LEU A 726 -16.25 27.18 -14.93
CA LEU A 726 -15.88 27.12 -13.52
C LEU A 726 -15.77 28.53 -12.93
N LEU A 727 -15.07 29.45 -13.59
CA LEU A 727 -14.88 30.82 -13.09
C LEU A 727 -16.21 31.58 -12.96
N THR A 728 -17.06 31.52 -13.99
CA THR A 728 -18.37 32.19 -13.97
C THR A 728 -19.34 31.56 -12.98
N GLY A 729 -19.32 30.22 -12.83
CA GLY A 729 -20.20 29.52 -11.89
C GLY A 729 -19.88 29.81 -10.42
N GLU A 730 -18.60 30.05 -10.10
CA GLU A 730 -18.14 30.31 -8.73
C GLU A 730 -17.85 31.81 -8.45
N GLY A 731 -17.98 32.67 -9.45
CA GLY A 731 -17.77 34.13 -9.31
C GLY A 731 -16.31 34.57 -9.22
N TYR A 732 -15.37 33.79 -9.76
CA TYR A 732 -13.94 34.11 -9.76
C TYR A 732 -13.55 35.06 -10.91
N THR A 733 -12.58 35.94 -10.66
CA THR A 733 -12.20 37.04 -11.58
C THR A 733 -10.70 37.16 -11.84
N PHE A 734 -9.90 36.21 -11.37
CA PHE A 734 -8.46 36.23 -11.56
C PHE A 734 -8.05 35.91 -13.02
N PRO A 735 -6.92 36.45 -13.52
CA PRO A 735 -6.45 36.21 -14.89
C PRO A 735 -6.02 34.75 -15.10
N VAL A 736 -6.47 34.15 -16.22
CA VAL A 736 -6.13 32.77 -16.60
C VAL A 736 -5.65 32.69 -18.04
N ALA A 737 -4.40 32.29 -18.22
CA ALA A 737 -3.84 31.86 -19.49
C ALA A 737 -4.11 30.37 -19.74
N MET A 738 -4.28 29.98 -20.99
CA MET A 738 -4.45 28.60 -21.41
C MET A 738 -3.10 28.02 -21.81
N SER A 739 -2.73 26.90 -21.18
CA SER A 739 -1.49 26.19 -21.50
C SER A 739 -1.49 25.67 -22.95
N ASP A 740 -0.33 25.76 -23.60
CA ASP A 740 -0.04 25.16 -24.90
C ASP A 740 0.57 23.74 -24.79
N ASN A 741 0.52 23.16 -23.58
CA ASN A 741 1.18 21.94 -23.14
C ASN A 741 2.72 21.95 -23.11
N LYS A 742 3.36 23.05 -23.50
CA LYS A 742 4.83 23.22 -23.46
C LYS A 742 5.25 24.05 -22.27
N VAL A 743 4.46 25.04 -21.88
CA VAL A 743 4.78 25.94 -20.75
C VAL A 743 5.02 25.17 -19.45
N GLN A 744 4.20 24.17 -19.12
CA GLN A 744 4.40 23.36 -17.91
C GLN A 744 5.67 22.51 -17.98
N LEU A 745 6.10 22.07 -19.17
CA LEU A 745 7.37 21.35 -19.36
C LEU A 745 8.56 22.30 -19.19
N ALA A 746 8.47 23.51 -19.73
CA ALA A 746 9.51 24.53 -19.60
C ALA A 746 9.74 24.93 -18.12
N PHE A 747 8.67 25.00 -17.33
CA PHE A 747 8.71 25.27 -15.89
C PHE A 747 8.99 24.01 -15.04
N ASN A 748 9.14 22.83 -15.66
CA ASN A 748 9.35 21.55 -14.98
C ASN A 748 8.26 21.23 -13.93
N VAL A 749 7.00 21.49 -14.28
CA VAL A 749 5.83 21.19 -13.43
C VAL A 749 5.55 19.68 -13.48
N THR A 750 5.68 19.01 -12.33
CA THR A 750 5.47 17.55 -12.20
C THR A 750 4.16 17.19 -11.48
N GLY A 751 3.40 18.18 -11.01
CA GLY A 751 2.14 17.99 -10.27
C GLY A 751 1.32 19.28 -10.19
N TYR A 752 0.08 19.17 -9.70
CA TYR A 752 -0.84 20.30 -9.60
C TYR A 752 -1.55 20.30 -8.23
N PRO A 753 -1.73 21.48 -7.60
CA PRO A 753 -1.27 22.79 -8.06
C PRO A 753 0.25 22.96 -7.88
N THR A 754 0.87 23.83 -8.69
CA THR A 754 2.27 24.25 -8.53
C THR A 754 2.35 25.76 -8.61
N LYS A 755 3.10 26.39 -7.70
CA LYS A 755 3.30 27.84 -7.65
C LYS A 755 4.75 28.19 -7.91
N PHE A 756 4.98 29.33 -8.57
CA PHE A 756 6.28 29.95 -8.69
C PHE A 756 6.21 31.42 -8.24
N ILE A 757 7.27 31.85 -7.57
CA ILE A 757 7.54 33.26 -7.32
C ILE A 757 8.54 33.71 -8.37
N ILE A 758 8.19 34.74 -9.14
CA ILE A 758 9.07 35.37 -10.12
C ILE A 758 9.55 36.70 -9.57
N SER A 759 10.86 36.90 -9.52
CA SER A 759 11.46 38.18 -9.13
C SER A 759 11.34 39.24 -10.23
N PRO A 760 11.50 40.54 -9.89
CA PRO A 760 11.44 41.64 -10.86
C PRO A 760 12.37 41.51 -12.07
N ASP A 761 13.54 40.89 -11.90
CA ASP A 761 14.53 40.61 -12.94
C ASP A 761 14.21 39.36 -13.78
N GLY A 762 13.13 38.64 -13.46
CA GLY A 762 12.63 37.50 -14.24
C GLY A 762 13.18 36.15 -13.80
N LYS A 763 13.68 36.02 -12.57
CA LYS A 763 14.14 34.74 -12.01
C LYS A 763 13.01 34.04 -11.26
N MET A 764 13.00 32.72 -11.23
CA MET A 764 11.93 31.93 -10.61
C MET A 764 12.40 31.07 -9.44
N LEU A 765 11.55 31.01 -8.43
CA LEU A 765 11.63 30.10 -7.30
C LEU A 765 10.35 29.24 -7.23
N PRO A 766 10.43 27.91 -7.29
CA PRO A 766 9.26 27.05 -7.07
C PRO A 766 8.85 27.06 -5.60
N VAL A 767 7.54 26.98 -5.34
CA VAL A 767 6.98 26.83 -4.00
C VAL A 767 6.26 25.48 -3.92
N ALA A 768 6.60 24.67 -2.93
CA ALA A 768 6.05 23.34 -2.77
C ALA A 768 4.58 23.39 -2.31
N PHE A 769 3.78 22.40 -2.72
CA PHE A 769 2.36 22.32 -2.37
C PHE A 769 2.07 22.34 -0.86
N SER A 770 2.98 21.83 -0.03
CA SER A 770 2.85 21.79 1.43
C SER A 770 3.18 23.12 2.13
N GLN A 771 3.71 24.11 1.41
CA GLN A 771 4.15 25.39 1.95
C GLN A 771 3.05 26.44 1.85
N ASP A 772 3.05 27.40 2.77
CA ASP A 772 2.16 28.57 2.75
C ASP A 772 2.63 29.56 1.67
N TRP A 773 2.25 29.28 0.42
CA TRP A 773 2.63 30.09 -0.74
C TRP A 773 2.23 31.55 -0.62
N LYS A 774 1.15 31.86 0.12
CA LYS A 774 0.68 33.23 0.31
C LYS A 774 1.64 34.00 1.20
N SER A 775 1.93 33.46 2.38
CA SER A 775 2.87 34.06 3.32
C SER A 775 4.26 34.21 2.69
N ILE A 776 4.73 33.19 1.97
CA ILE A 776 6.02 33.26 1.28
C ILE A 776 6.02 34.39 0.24
N PHE A 777 5.01 34.46 -0.64
CA PHE A 777 4.94 35.52 -1.64
C PHE A 777 4.92 36.92 -1.01
N GLU A 778 4.09 37.12 0.01
CA GLU A 778 4.00 38.39 0.75
C GLU A 778 5.34 38.76 1.41
N GLN A 779 6.08 37.79 1.94
CA GLN A 779 7.41 38.06 2.51
C GLN A 779 8.38 38.55 1.44
N PHE A 780 8.40 37.93 0.26
CA PHE A 780 9.29 38.37 -0.83
C PHE A 780 8.91 39.74 -1.39
N SER A 781 7.62 39.97 -1.63
CA SER A 781 7.15 41.21 -2.26
C SER A 781 7.25 42.42 -1.33
N ASN A 782 7.03 42.24 -0.03
CA ASN A 782 7.13 43.32 0.97
C ASN A 782 8.57 43.78 1.27
N LEU A 783 9.60 43.04 0.85
CA LEU A 783 11.00 43.45 1.03
C LEU A 783 11.38 44.71 0.24
N GLN A 784 10.56 45.15 -0.70
CA GLN A 784 10.74 46.45 -1.36
C GLN A 784 10.31 47.63 -0.47
N ASN A 785 9.43 47.40 0.51
CA ASN A 785 8.79 48.43 1.33
C ASN A 785 9.44 48.60 2.72
N THR A 786 10.34 47.72 3.13
CA THR A 786 10.97 47.76 4.45
C THR A 786 12.35 48.42 4.39
N ALA A 787 12.39 49.73 4.64
CA ALA A 787 13.59 50.34 5.21
C ALA A 787 13.80 49.71 6.59
N VAL A 788 14.87 48.95 6.78
CA VAL A 788 15.24 48.42 8.10
C VAL A 788 15.58 49.62 9.00
N LYS A 789 14.66 50.00 9.89
CA LYS A 789 15.01 50.89 11.00
C LYS A 789 16.05 50.17 11.87
N PRO A 790 17.21 50.79 12.16
CA PRO A 790 18.15 50.22 13.12
C PRO A 790 17.43 49.97 14.44
N ALA A 791 17.68 48.81 15.05
CA ALA A 791 17.20 48.52 16.39
C ALA A 791 17.60 49.66 17.34
N ASP A 792 16.61 50.20 18.03
CA ASP A 792 16.75 51.34 18.93
C ASP A 792 17.76 50.98 20.03
N LYS A 793 18.94 51.62 20.03
CA LYS A 793 20.03 51.34 20.98
C LYS A 793 19.73 51.76 22.42
N ASN A 794 18.50 52.20 22.71
CA ASN A 794 18.09 52.78 24.00
C ASN A 794 16.78 52.22 24.58
N ALA A 795 16.43 50.95 24.32
CA ALA A 795 15.45 50.27 25.19
C ALA A 795 16.19 49.74 26.44
N GLY A 796 16.31 50.64 27.42
CA GLY A 796 17.17 50.52 28.58
C GLY A 796 16.91 49.33 29.50
N VAL A 797 18.02 48.83 30.01
CA VAL A 797 18.25 48.49 31.42
C VAL A 797 17.27 49.23 32.34
N ASN A 798 16.30 48.53 32.92
CA ASN A 798 15.76 48.91 34.22
C ASN A 798 15.27 47.69 35.03
N LYS A 799 16.11 47.38 36.02
CA LYS A 799 15.82 46.95 37.40
C LYS A 799 14.80 45.82 37.70
N ARG A 800 15.36 44.80 38.36
CA ARG A 800 14.79 43.97 39.43
C ARG A 800 13.65 44.63 40.23
N MET A 801 12.60 43.86 40.54
CA MET A 801 12.13 43.48 41.90
C MET A 801 10.61 43.17 41.89
N ASN A 802 10.25 41.87 41.85
CA ASN A 802 9.54 41.13 42.91
C ASN A 802 9.13 39.76 42.38
#